data_AF-A0A1Z4IJR5-F1
#
_entry.id   AF-A0A1Z4IJR5-F1
#
_cell.length_a   1.000
_cell.length_b   1.000
_cell.length_c   1.000
_cell.angle_alpha   90.00
_cell.angle_beta   90.00
_cell.angle_gamma   90.00
#
_symmetry.space_group_name_H-M   'P 1'
#
loop_
_entity.id
_entity.type
_entity.pdbx_description
1 polymer ?
#
loop_
_entity_poly.entity_id
_entity_poly.type
_entity_poly.pdbx_seq_one_letter_code
_entity_poly.pdbx_strand_id
1 'polypeptide(L)'
;MVAQFNSTSHDLKAQLISGLKRLPSDWALTPVLGNKNPYREDWNHAVPMTRRQLIVVIEEGDIGVGKDSSYCKIYPQGYGLRTGKWSNGVLAVDADGNAAHDLLNQLGGLPKTVSFTSGKLGRCQYLVRVPEEYWSVISTKKIKTGVKGADGKEQLLELRWNGCQSVLPPSVHPETGSYKWVNSPQDCDVAQCPNWIIEYCLNESTTAATNSTTTNLLTDDVPLYQCLTKDDRDLIVNGVGEGSRDDNGAKLARNLIGTAARLTHLGYRFVDNARQLFDDYCARCSPPLSAKDAERIWKSAQRSNPSATLSDDALDNCIKAWQRNQITRPQQGATAPKPSNVIPHPTITKQLMSDADIDFIKKEYQKLLEVGADDALIESFKIRVRQQFSILQPSELNKLLSAIAKEFQKQLDLTDEAEELAKLVDATDQTINLADYLPARLAKPLAQYCQWQNLRHAVVFTSFITAVSSLHKVGTELILQRSVGFKVPPTLFGAIVAESGSKKSPIFRATAREPLNVLKKDDAKGYELELKQYNKDLQEWSEAEQGSKGDRPQEPPKPPLYYFSDATGEGIKAQAASAPDKALFALVDELAGFFNASNQYRGGRGSDKQDLLSYFDGTGATVLRSGGVKVDVTNIYLSILGTIQPEILRQAMGNTNDFDGSWARFLIAIQPNTPSELPDEHHAGVDMKDLLATYFRAIHNLPKTEYRLSKDAFKFYQSWYNRLEQLRVSHPSSGMRAVYSKAEGLTGRLALNLHVLHELASDRTPSMEIPLARIKEAINLMKFYIGQVKMIHATVDDSTHAPQIFKVIELSKRKQLAGEDGWIKARDIISNSSKKNRLTSAEARELMMGATNSGYGEIKGSGIRLEFKAFTKNAGQVLAIAGDCWSNAGSPEMPGTIENTLSQDFAGFAGHERAFLEELVEDKNQYYQYGQNQPDPIPEVQPQPLIEEIVSQHDQQTVESVDIQVLETAGSPTSIDQQFDQHFVRGTEPAAFLAAGDPPSNDQQLDQQNSNDQQFDYTTSIFKPSDKVAAADPYELKHAWVGEVVSVDGDNVTVYWPQREGSSVNPREEHEASYLRLLE
;
A
#
# COMPACT_ATOMS: atom_id res chain seq x y z
N MET A 1 26.25 -22.96 -13.09
CA MET A 1 25.66 -24.19 -12.49
C MET A 1 26.03 -24.22 -11.02
N VAL A 2 25.22 -24.83 -10.15
CA VAL A 2 25.61 -25.19 -8.77
C VAL A 2 25.07 -26.60 -8.55
N ALA A 3 25.90 -27.53 -8.08
CA ALA A 3 25.49 -28.91 -7.90
C ALA A 3 24.39 -29.01 -6.82
N GLN A 4 23.27 -29.63 -7.17
CA GLN A 4 22.40 -30.25 -6.18
C GLN A 4 23.13 -31.51 -5.71
N PHE A 5 23.69 -31.47 -4.50
CA PHE A 5 24.32 -32.64 -3.90
C PHE A 5 23.23 -33.62 -3.49
N ASN A 6 23.11 -34.73 -4.22
CA ASN A 6 22.12 -35.78 -3.97
C ASN A 6 22.38 -36.57 -2.66
N SER A 7 23.46 -36.27 -1.94
CA SER A 7 23.74 -36.72 -0.58
C SER A 7 24.66 -35.72 0.15
N THR A 8 24.53 -35.62 1.47
CA THR A 8 25.57 -35.08 2.35
C THR A 8 26.51 -36.20 2.79
N SER A 9 27.82 -35.93 2.83
CA SER A 9 28.80 -36.89 3.34
C SER A 9 28.58 -37.16 4.83
N HIS A 10 28.92 -38.36 5.28
CA HIS A 10 28.81 -38.78 6.68
C HIS A 10 29.52 -37.81 7.63
N ASP A 11 30.73 -37.36 7.26
CA ASP A 11 31.52 -36.41 8.05
C ASP A 11 30.86 -35.03 8.15
N LEU A 12 30.22 -34.55 7.08
CA LEU A 12 29.49 -33.29 7.11
C LEU A 12 28.23 -33.39 7.97
N LYS A 13 27.49 -34.51 7.92
CA LYS A 13 26.37 -34.78 8.84
C LYS A 13 26.85 -34.73 10.30
N ALA A 14 27.91 -35.48 10.62
CA ALA A 14 28.50 -35.51 11.95
C ALA A 14 28.98 -34.12 12.44
N GLN A 15 29.60 -33.32 11.56
CA GLN A 15 30.02 -31.95 11.86
C GLN A 15 28.83 -31.02 12.14
N LEU A 16 27.77 -31.07 11.31
CA LEU A 16 26.56 -30.26 11.50
C LEU A 16 25.84 -30.63 12.80
N ILE A 17 25.68 -31.93 13.09
CA ILE A 17 25.03 -32.41 14.33
C ILE A 17 25.85 -32.04 15.57
N SER A 18 27.19 -32.14 15.49
CA SER A 18 28.11 -31.72 16.55
C SER A 18 28.08 -30.21 16.78
N GLY A 19 27.94 -29.40 15.73
CA GLY A 19 27.76 -27.94 15.82
C GLY A 19 26.41 -27.55 16.42
N LEU A 20 25.32 -28.15 15.94
CA LEU A 20 23.94 -27.88 16.38
C LEU A 20 23.74 -28.15 17.89
N LYS A 21 24.43 -29.17 18.43
CA LYS A 21 24.47 -29.50 19.87
C LYS A 21 25.19 -28.46 20.73
N ARG A 22 25.96 -27.52 20.15
CA ARG A 22 26.71 -26.47 20.85
C ARG A 22 26.08 -25.07 20.77
N LEU A 23 25.04 -24.89 19.97
CA LEU A 23 24.35 -23.60 19.81
C LEU A 23 23.42 -23.30 21.02
N PRO A 24 23.32 -22.04 21.48
CA PRO A 24 22.41 -21.63 22.57
C PRO A 24 20.94 -22.04 22.33
N SER A 25 20.28 -22.58 23.35
CA SER A 25 18.96 -23.21 23.22
C SER A 25 17.85 -22.27 22.72
N ASP A 26 17.94 -20.97 23.04
CA ASP A 26 17.01 -19.90 22.66
C ASP A 26 17.10 -19.48 21.19
N TRP A 27 18.07 -19.99 20.42
CA TRP A 27 18.22 -19.68 19.00
C TRP A 27 17.25 -20.51 18.15
N ALA A 28 16.36 -19.82 17.44
CA ALA A 28 15.49 -20.40 16.43
C ALA A 28 16.23 -20.60 15.10
N LEU A 29 16.08 -21.79 14.52
CA LEU A 29 16.84 -22.22 13.35
C LEU A 29 15.93 -22.64 12.20
N THR A 30 16.45 -22.52 10.98
CA THR A 30 15.89 -23.13 9.76
C THR A 30 16.98 -23.90 9.03
N PRO A 31 16.71 -25.08 8.44
CA PRO A 31 17.70 -25.78 7.62
C PRO A 31 17.95 -25.01 6.32
N VAL A 32 19.17 -25.08 5.79
CA VAL A 32 19.57 -24.47 4.52
C VAL A 32 20.31 -25.44 3.61
N LEU A 33 20.19 -25.26 2.30
CA LEU A 33 20.98 -25.98 1.30
C LEU A 33 22.37 -25.34 1.14
N GLY A 34 23.29 -26.02 0.44
CA GLY A 34 24.67 -25.53 0.25
C GLY A 34 24.77 -24.18 -0.46
N ASN A 35 23.73 -23.76 -1.18
CA ASN A 35 23.60 -22.42 -1.77
C ASN A 35 23.15 -21.33 -0.77
N LYS A 36 23.07 -21.64 0.53
CA LYS A 36 22.62 -20.80 1.66
C LYS A 36 21.12 -20.52 1.75
N ASN A 37 20.31 -20.99 0.82
CA ASN A 37 18.87 -20.74 0.86
C ASN A 37 18.19 -21.71 1.85
N PRO A 38 17.30 -21.21 2.74
CA PRO A 38 16.27 -22.04 3.35
C PRO A 38 15.38 -22.62 2.24
N TYR A 39 15.02 -23.89 2.38
CA TYR A 39 14.13 -24.58 1.43
C TYR A 39 12.70 -24.77 1.95
N ARG A 40 12.47 -24.60 3.26
CA ARG A 40 11.13 -24.69 3.85
C ARG A 40 10.28 -23.53 3.33
N GLU A 41 9.07 -23.88 2.91
CA GLU A 41 8.01 -22.93 2.61
C GLU A 41 7.74 -22.03 3.83
N ASP A 42 7.57 -20.73 3.57
CA ASP A 42 7.36 -19.68 4.58
C ASP A 42 8.27 -19.76 5.83
N TRP A 43 9.54 -20.16 5.65
CA TRP A 43 10.48 -20.37 6.74
C TRP A 43 10.65 -19.17 7.70
N ASN A 44 10.26 -17.97 7.28
CA ASN A 44 10.31 -16.71 8.03
C ASN A 44 9.13 -16.52 9.01
N HIS A 45 7.93 -17.02 8.71
CA HIS A 45 6.77 -16.97 9.63
C HIS A 45 6.32 -18.34 10.17
N ALA A 46 6.55 -19.44 9.44
CA ALA A 46 6.31 -20.80 9.91
C ALA A 46 7.10 -21.13 11.19
N VAL A 47 6.67 -22.14 11.97
CA VAL A 47 7.33 -22.53 13.23
C VAL A 47 8.80 -22.96 12.97
N PRO A 48 9.78 -22.48 13.78
CA PRO A 48 11.17 -22.94 13.71
C PRO A 48 11.27 -24.43 13.98
N MET A 49 12.18 -25.13 13.31
CA MET A 49 12.39 -26.55 13.61
C MET A 49 13.10 -26.70 14.95
N THR A 50 12.64 -27.66 15.75
CA THR A 50 13.36 -28.09 16.94
C THR A 50 14.72 -28.68 16.56
N ARG A 51 15.66 -28.71 17.51
CA ARG A 51 16.96 -29.39 17.29
C ARG A 51 16.81 -30.86 16.94
N ARG A 52 15.79 -31.55 17.46
CA ARG A 52 15.50 -32.95 17.12
C ARG A 52 15.07 -33.10 15.67
N GLN A 53 14.10 -32.29 15.22
CA GLN A 53 13.67 -32.26 13.82
C GLN A 53 14.83 -31.91 12.88
N LEU A 54 15.71 -30.95 13.26
CA LEU A 54 16.90 -30.60 12.48
C LEU A 54 17.94 -31.73 12.38
N ILE A 55 18.15 -32.51 13.45
CA ILE A 55 19.04 -33.68 13.41
C ILE A 55 18.47 -34.72 12.43
N VAL A 56 17.18 -35.06 12.54
CA VAL A 56 16.50 -36.01 11.63
C VAL A 56 16.68 -35.61 10.17
N VAL A 57 16.39 -34.37 9.77
CA VAL A 57 16.55 -33.98 8.36
C VAL A 57 18.01 -33.91 7.88
N ILE A 58 18.99 -33.75 8.77
CA ILE A 58 20.42 -33.85 8.42
C ILE A 58 20.83 -35.33 8.25
N GLU A 59 20.38 -36.21 9.13
CA GLU A 59 20.70 -37.64 9.12
C GLU A 59 19.98 -38.38 7.99
N GLU A 60 18.67 -38.21 7.87
CA GLU A 60 17.79 -38.97 6.98
C GLU A 60 17.47 -38.23 5.68
N GLY A 61 17.51 -36.90 5.67
CA GLY A 61 17.04 -36.05 4.56
C GLY A 61 15.60 -35.56 4.73
N ASP A 62 15.20 -34.58 3.92
CA ASP A 62 13.87 -33.94 3.93
C ASP A 62 13.22 -34.04 2.53
N ILE A 63 11.93 -33.72 2.43
CA ILE A 63 11.20 -33.65 1.16
C ILE A 63 11.17 -32.19 0.67
N GLY A 64 11.90 -31.93 -0.41
CA GLY A 64 11.88 -30.65 -1.12
C GLY A 64 10.93 -30.67 -2.31
N VAL A 65 10.49 -29.49 -2.73
CA VAL A 65 9.74 -29.31 -3.98
C VAL A 65 10.69 -28.78 -5.06
N GLY A 66 10.77 -29.48 -6.19
CA GLY A 66 11.54 -29.10 -7.38
C GLY A 66 10.90 -27.94 -8.14
N LYS A 67 11.65 -27.38 -9.11
CA LYS A 67 11.15 -26.27 -9.96
C LYS A 67 10.05 -26.68 -10.94
N ASP A 68 9.86 -27.98 -11.08
CA ASP A 68 8.85 -28.70 -11.85
C ASP A 68 7.68 -29.19 -10.96
N SER A 69 7.66 -28.81 -9.68
CA SER A 69 6.77 -29.35 -8.63
C SER A 69 6.97 -30.83 -8.30
N SER A 70 8.08 -31.46 -8.73
CA SER A 70 8.43 -32.82 -8.30
C SER A 70 8.83 -32.83 -6.83
N TYR A 71 8.41 -33.86 -6.09
CA TYR A 71 8.91 -34.08 -4.72
C TYR A 71 10.25 -34.80 -4.78
N CYS A 72 11.32 -34.12 -4.37
CA CYS A 72 12.68 -34.64 -4.42
C CYS A 72 13.29 -34.71 -3.01
N LYS A 73 14.04 -35.78 -2.73
CA LYS A 73 14.71 -35.94 -1.43
C LYS A 73 15.95 -35.04 -1.38
N ILE A 74 15.99 -34.14 -0.42
CA ILE A 74 17.05 -33.13 -0.25
C ILE A 74 17.76 -33.33 1.09
N TYR A 75 19.01 -32.89 1.17
CA TYR A 75 19.79 -32.93 2.40
C TYR A 75 20.23 -31.50 2.78
N PRO A 76 19.88 -31.02 3.99
CA PRO A 76 20.44 -29.78 4.53
C PRO A 76 21.96 -29.86 4.60
N GLN A 77 22.62 -28.76 4.23
CA GLN A 77 24.08 -28.61 4.31
C GLN A 77 24.46 -27.54 5.34
N GLY A 78 23.51 -27.17 6.19
CA GLY A 78 23.66 -26.09 7.16
C GLY A 78 22.34 -25.73 7.83
N TYR A 79 22.44 -24.74 8.72
CA TYR A 79 21.31 -24.10 9.39
C TYR A 79 21.52 -22.58 9.48
N GLY A 80 20.43 -21.84 9.28
CA GLY A 80 20.36 -20.39 9.42
C GLY A 80 19.70 -19.99 10.73
N LEU A 81 20.32 -19.06 11.47
CA LEU A 81 19.74 -18.37 12.61
C LEU A 81 18.62 -17.46 12.14
N ARG A 82 17.40 -17.60 12.68
CA ARG A 82 16.28 -16.69 12.40
C ARG A 82 16.38 -15.47 13.32
N THR A 83 16.70 -14.32 12.74
CA THR A 83 16.95 -13.09 13.49
C THR A 83 15.66 -12.45 14.02
N GLY A 84 15.80 -11.62 15.05
CA GLY A 84 14.72 -10.92 15.73
C GLY A 84 14.05 -11.72 16.83
N LYS A 85 12.73 -11.53 16.98
CA LYS A 85 11.89 -12.11 18.05
C LYS A 85 12.00 -13.63 18.12
N TRP A 86 12.17 -14.30 16.98
CA TRP A 86 12.33 -15.75 16.89
C TRP A 86 13.50 -16.30 17.70
N SER A 87 14.62 -15.58 17.77
CA SER A 87 15.80 -15.95 18.57
C SER A 87 15.96 -15.02 19.77
N ASN A 88 14.85 -14.72 20.47
CA ASN A 88 14.82 -13.92 21.69
C ASN A 88 15.62 -12.59 21.57
N GLY A 89 15.36 -11.84 20.49
CA GLY A 89 15.90 -10.51 20.27
C GLY A 89 17.27 -10.44 19.60
N VAL A 90 17.82 -11.53 19.06
CA VAL A 90 19.13 -11.49 18.38
C VAL A 90 19.03 -10.83 17.00
N LEU A 91 19.66 -9.67 16.86
CA LEU A 91 19.96 -8.97 15.60
C LEU A 91 21.32 -9.44 15.07
N ALA A 92 21.46 -9.59 13.76
CA ALA A 92 22.74 -9.88 13.11
C ALA A 92 23.24 -8.69 12.28
N VAL A 93 24.45 -8.24 12.55
CA VAL A 93 25.17 -7.21 11.78
C VAL A 93 26.07 -7.92 10.78
N ASP A 94 25.77 -7.80 9.48
CA ASP A 94 26.56 -8.38 8.38
C ASP A 94 27.39 -7.29 7.69
N ALA A 95 28.71 -7.34 7.87
CA ALA A 95 29.66 -6.41 7.27
C ALA A 95 30.32 -7.08 6.05
N ASP A 96 29.87 -6.70 4.86
CA ASP A 96 30.37 -7.21 3.58
C ASP A 96 31.54 -6.36 3.05
N GLY A 97 32.72 -6.59 3.62
CA GLY A 97 33.99 -5.99 3.19
C GLY A 97 34.60 -5.03 4.22
N ASN A 98 35.83 -4.59 3.95
CA ASN A 98 36.56 -3.69 4.84
C ASN A 98 35.83 -2.34 5.02
N ALA A 99 35.29 -1.77 3.94
CA ALA A 99 34.57 -0.49 4.01
C ALA A 99 33.30 -0.58 4.88
N ALA A 100 32.70 -1.78 5.00
CA ALA A 100 31.58 -2.02 5.90
C ALA A 100 32.02 -2.07 7.38
N HIS A 101 33.25 -2.52 7.65
CA HIS A 101 33.84 -2.46 9.00
C HIS A 101 34.29 -1.04 9.35
N ASP A 102 34.83 -0.28 8.40
CA ASP A 102 35.20 1.13 8.59
C ASP A 102 33.95 1.97 8.92
N LEU A 103 32.87 1.79 8.16
CA LEU A 103 31.57 2.41 8.42
C LEU A 103 30.97 1.97 9.76
N LEU A 104 31.04 0.67 10.09
CA LEU A 104 30.58 0.14 11.38
C LEU A 104 31.30 0.81 12.56
N ASN A 105 32.62 1.02 12.45
CA ASN A 105 33.40 1.73 13.46
C ASN A 105 33.06 3.22 13.53
N GLN A 106 32.83 3.89 12.39
CA GLN A 106 32.41 5.30 12.34
C GLN A 106 31.04 5.54 12.99
N LEU A 107 30.11 4.59 12.88
CA LEU A 107 28.78 4.67 13.48
C LEU A 107 28.76 4.37 15.00
N GLY A 108 29.86 3.88 15.57
CA GLY A 108 29.99 3.60 17.01
C GLY A 108 30.63 2.25 17.35
N GLY A 109 30.89 1.39 16.35
CA GLY A 109 31.53 0.09 16.51
C GLY A 109 30.65 -0.95 17.21
N LEU A 110 31.23 -2.11 17.54
CA LEU A 110 30.59 -3.16 18.32
C LEU A 110 31.46 -3.60 19.50
N PRO A 111 30.87 -3.94 20.67
CA PRO A 111 31.58 -4.68 21.71
C PRO A 111 31.99 -6.07 21.20
N LYS A 112 32.95 -6.71 21.89
CA LYS A 112 33.28 -8.12 21.62
C LYS A 112 32.02 -8.97 21.81
N THR A 113 31.61 -9.68 20.75
CA THR A 113 30.39 -10.49 20.72
C THR A 113 30.56 -11.69 19.80
N VAL A 114 29.65 -12.67 19.92
CA VAL A 114 29.57 -13.83 19.02
C VAL A 114 29.61 -13.39 17.57
N SER A 115 30.56 -13.95 16.83
CA SER A 115 30.85 -13.53 15.46
C SER A 115 31.46 -14.64 14.63
N PHE A 116 31.22 -14.62 13.32
CA PHE A 116 31.60 -15.67 12.39
C PHE A 116 31.80 -15.13 10.98
N THR A 117 32.63 -15.81 10.20
CA THR A 117 33.01 -15.43 8.84
C THR A 117 32.70 -16.54 7.84
N SER A 118 32.52 -16.14 6.59
CA SER A 118 32.55 -17.04 5.43
C SER A 118 33.98 -17.45 5.02
N GLY A 119 35.00 -16.84 5.61
CA GLY A 119 36.41 -17.00 5.20
C GLY A 119 36.81 -16.14 4.00
N LYS A 120 35.90 -15.34 3.42
CA LYS A 120 36.27 -14.28 2.48
C LYS A 120 36.86 -13.08 3.23
N LEU A 121 37.88 -12.46 2.63
CA LEU A 121 38.54 -11.27 3.17
C LEU A 121 37.52 -10.16 3.47
N GLY A 122 37.61 -9.56 4.66
CA GLY A 122 36.75 -8.46 5.08
C GLY A 122 35.28 -8.81 5.33
N ARG A 123 34.85 -10.08 5.27
CA ARG A 123 33.45 -10.46 5.54
C ARG A 123 33.27 -11.05 6.94
N CYS A 124 32.45 -10.42 7.77
CA CYS A 124 32.14 -10.90 9.12
C CYS A 124 30.68 -10.62 9.49
N GLN A 125 30.08 -11.54 10.25
CA GLN A 125 28.79 -11.36 10.90
C GLN A 125 28.96 -11.33 12.41
N TYR A 126 28.26 -10.41 13.05
CA TYR A 126 28.24 -10.21 14.50
C TYR A 126 26.80 -10.33 15.01
N LEU A 127 26.59 -11.00 16.13
CA LEU A 127 25.28 -11.09 16.77
C LEU A 127 25.21 -10.14 17.97
N VAL A 128 24.10 -9.41 18.11
CA VAL A 128 23.83 -8.60 19.30
C VAL A 128 22.38 -8.78 19.74
N ARG A 129 22.10 -8.70 21.05
CA ARG A 129 20.75 -8.88 21.60
C ARG A 129 20.09 -7.52 21.84
N VAL A 130 18.97 -7.29 21.17
CA VAL A 130 18.12 -6.10 21.33
C VAL A 130 17.20 -6.33 22.56
N PRO A 131 17.13 -5.38 23.51
CA PRO A 131 16.16 -5.44 24.61
C PRO A 131 14.70 -5.45 24.12
N GLU A 132 13.80 -6.12 24.86
CA GLU A 132 12.43 -6.41 24.41
C GLU A 132 11.61 -5.14 24.14
N GLU A 133 11.83 -4.09 24.93
CA GLU A 133 11.15 -2.79 24.81
C GLU A 133 11.39 -2.11 23.46
N TYR A 134 12.48 -2.44 22.74
CA TYR A 134 12.79 -1.90 21.41
C TYR A 134 12.36 -2.82 20.25
N TRP A 135 11.81 -4.01 20.53
CA TRP A 135 11.43 -4.98 19.47
C TRP A 135 10.30 -4.50 18.53
N SER A 136 9.65 -3.38 18.87
CA SER A 136 8.65 -2.67 18.06
C SER A 136 9.27 -1.69 17.04
N VAL A 137 10.47 -1.15 17.32
CA VAL A 137 11.11 -0.08 16.53
C VAL A 137 12.31 -0.55 15.70
N ILE A 138 12.96 -1.66 16.10
CA ILE A 138 14.03 -2.26 15.30
C ILE A 138 13.44 -2.87 14.02
N SER A 139 14.12 -2.63 12.89
CA SER A 139 13.78 -3.12 11.56
C SER A 139 15.05 -3.49 10.78
N THR A 140 14.93 -4.26 9.70
CA THR A 140 16.08 -4.61 8.86
C THR A 140 16.54 -3.39 8.05
N LYS A 141 17.83 -3.04 8.12
CA LYS A 141 18.43 -1.87 7.42
C LYS A 141 19.61 -2.30 6.55
N LYS A 142 19.84 -1.59 5.44
CA LYS A 142 21.00 -1.77 4.55
C LYS A 142 21.71 -0.44 4.36
N ILE A 143 22.84 -0.28 5.02
CA ILE A 143 23.64 0.94 4.99
C ILE A 143 24.71 0.80 3.90
N LYS A 144 24.73 1.75 2.97
CA LYS A 144 25.66 1.80 1.85
C LYS A 144 26.98 2.43 2.28
N THR A 145 28.10 1.79 1.92
CA THR A 145 29.44 2.38 2.13
C THR A 145 29.86 3.34 1.01
N GLY A 146 29.18 3.31 -0.14
CA GLY A 146 29.59 3.98 -1.38
C GLY A 146 30.80 3.34 -2.07
N VAL A 147 31.51 2.42 -1.42
CA VAL A 147 32.71 1.76 -1.93
C VAL A 147 32.33 0.48 -2.66
N LYS A 148 32.89 0.26 -3.87
CA LYS A 148 32.77 -1.01 -4.59
C LYS A 148 33.94 -1.95 -4.24
N GLY A 149 33.64 -3.23 -4.04
CA GLY A 149 34.63 -4.30 -3.88
C GLY A 149 35.25 -4.73 -5.21
N ALA A 150 36.24 -5.63 -5.12
CA ALA A 150 36.96 -6.15 -6.29
C ALA A 150 36.10 -6.99 -7.25
N ASP A 151 34.87 -7.36 -6.85
CA ASP A 151 33.87 -8.02 -7.71
C ASP A 151 32.89 -7.03 -8.37
N GLY A 152 33.16 -5.73 -8.28
CA GLY A 152 32.37 -4.64 -8.85
C GLY A 152 31.10 -4.29 -8.07
N LYS A 153 30.76 -5.01 -6.99
CA LYS A 153 29.56 -4.78 -6.18
C LYS A 153 29.83 -3.80 -5.04
N GLU A 154 28.80 -3.09 -4.61
CA GLU A 154 28.86 -2.19 -3.46
C GLU A 154 29.07 -2.98 -2.16
N GLN A 155 30.04 -2.57 -1.33
CA GLN A 155 30.23 -3.09 0.03
C GLN A 155 29.14 -2.51 0.93
N LEU A 156 28.50 -3.36 1.75
CA LEU A 156 27.32 -3.00 2.53
C LEU A 156 27.48 -3.43 3.99
N LEU A 157 26.85 -2.64 4.87
CA LEU A 157 26.61 -2.99 6.27
C LEU A 157 25.11 -3.25 6.44
N GLU A 158 24.70 -4.49 6.71
CA GLU A 158 23.30 -4.87 6.86
C GLU A 158 22.96 -5.22 8.31
N LEU A 159 21.96 -4.55 8.87
CA LEU A 159 21.36 -4.86 10.17
C LEU A 159 20.17 -5.78 9.92
N ARG A 160 20.24 -7.05 10.30
CA ARG A 160 19.21 -8.08 10.04
C ARG A 160 18.34 -8.35 11.26
N TRP A 161 17.04 -8.11 11.09
CA TRP A 161 16.00 -8.29 12.11
C TRP A 161 14.94 -9.33 11.66
N ASN A 162 13.72 -9.27 12.20
CA ASN A 162 12.61 -10.18 11.90
C ASN A 162 12.46 -10.45 10.39
N GLY A 163 12.38 -11.73 10.03
CA GLY A 163 12.23 -12.17 8.62
C GLY A 163 13.56 -12.40 7.88
N CYS A 164 14.71 -12.07 8.48
CA CYS A 164 16.03 -12.40 7.93
C CYS A 164 16.63 -13.66 8.57
N GLN A 165 17.66 -14.21 7.92
CA GLN A 165 18.48 -15.29 8.47
C GLN A 165 19.97 -15.09 8.27
N SER A 166 20.75 -15.69 9.16
CA SER A 166 22.22 -15.72 9.11
C SER A 166 22.75 -17.15 9.22
N VAL A 167 23.43 -17.62 8.18
CA VAL A 167 23.96 -18.99 8.09
C VAL A 167 25.12 -19.18 9.08
N LEU A 168 24.95 -20.11 10.03
CA LEU A 168 25.88 -20.32 11.15
C LEU A 168 26.95 -21.39 10.84
N PRO A 169 28.14 -21.32 11.44
CA PRO A 169 29.11 -22.42 11.41
C PRO A 169 28.55 -23.75 11.99
N PRO A 170 28.96 -24.92 11.46
CA PRO A 170 29.91 -25.14 10.37
C PRO A 170 29.22 -25.33 9.00
N SER A 171 28.09 -24.66 8.76
CA SER A 171 27.32 -24.76 7.51
C SER A 171 28.18 -24.51 6.26
N VAL A 172 27.84 -25.18 5.16
CA VAL A 172 28.54 -25.07 3.88
C VAL A 172 28.49 -23.65 3.31
N HIS A 173 29.60 -23.23 2.69
CA HIS A 173 29.72 -22.01 1.91
C HIS A 173 30.25 -22.32 0.50
N PRO A 174 29.53 -21.98 -0.60
CA PRO A 174 29.84 -22.44 -1.96
C PRO A 174 31.26 -22.24 -2.47
N GLU A 175 31.95 -21.19 -2.00
CA GLU A 175 33.26 -20.76 -2.52
C GLU A 175 34.42 -20.98 -1.53
N THR A 176 34.15 -21.41 -0.29
CA THR A 176 35.16 -21.44 0.79
C THR A 176 35.06 -22.67 1.71
N GLY A 177 34.23 -23.65 1.33
CA GLY A 177 33.97 -24.86 2.10
C GLY A 177 32.88 -24.64 3.15
N SER A 178 33.18 -23.91 4.22
CA SER A 178 32.26 -23.73 5.35
C SER A 178 32.42 -22.38 6.08
N TYR A 179 31.35 -21.96 6.74
CA TYR A 179 31.35 -20.86 7.71
C TYR A 179 32.15 -21.24 8.97
N LYS A 180 32.88 -20.28 9.54
CA LYS A 180 33.80 -20.48 10.68
C LYS A 180 33.56 -19.44 11.76
N TRP A 181 33.62 -19.85 13.03
CA TRP A 181 33.57 -18.90 14.16
C TRP A 181 34.81 -17.99 14.18
N VAL A 182 34.59 -16.74 14.55
CA VAL A 182 35.62 -15.75 14.94
C VAL A 182 35.60 -15.61 16.47
N ASN A 183 34.39 -15.48 17.04
CA ASN A 183 34.12 -15.69 18.46
C ASN A 183 32.93 -16.66 18.57
N SER A 184 33.15 -17.86 19.11
CA SER A 184 32.11 -18.89 19.22
C SER A 184 31.13 -18.60 20.37
N PRO A 185 29.85 -18.96 20.28
CA PRO A 185 28.90 -18.90 21.41
C PRO A 185 29.18 -19.91 22.56
N GLN A 186 30.35 -20.55 22.57
CA GLN A 186 30.89 -21.25 23.74
C GLN A 186 31.95 -20.42 24.51
N ASP A 187 32.58 -19.45 23.83
CA ASP A 187 33.76 -18.70 24.30
C ASP A 187 33.48 -17.19 24.43
N CYS A 188 32.27 -16.75 24.07
CA CYS A 188 31.82 -15.38 24.05
C CYS A 188 30.28 -15.34 24.11
N ASP A 189 29.72 -14.49 24.96
CA ASP A 189 28.28 -14.22 24.96
C ASP A 189 27.85 -13.34 23.78
N VAL A 190 26.55 -13.37 23.49
CA VAL A 190 25.91 -12.38 22.61
C VAL A 190 25.77 -11.08 23.40
N ALA A 191 26.59 -10.08 23.08
CA ALA A 191 26.55 -8.78 23.73
C ALA A 191 25.22 -8.06 23.50
N GLN A 192 24.88 -7.13 24.40
CA GLN A 192 23.72 -6.25 24.21
C GLN A 192 23.91 -5.35 22.99
N CYS A 193 22.81 -5.03 22.32
CA CYS A 193 22.79 -4.15 21.16
C CYS A 193 23.22 -2.73 21.56
N PRO A 194 24.29 -2.17 20.96
CA PRO A 194 24.72 -0.80 21.25
C PRO A 194 23.61 0.21 20.95
N ASN A 195 23.45 1.22 21.81
CA ASN A 195 22.38 2.20 21.68
C ASN A 195 22.35 2.86 20.29
N TRP A 196 23.51 3.12 19.66
CA TRP A 196 23.58 3.70 18.32
C TRP A 196 22.82 2.90 17.24
N ILE A 197 22.70 1.57 17.37
CA ILE A 197 21.89 0.74 16.44
C ILE A 197 20.39 0.98 16.66
N ILE A 198 20.00 1.15 17.92
CA ILE A 198 18.62 1.40 18.35
C ILE A 198 18.22 2.82 17.95
N GLU A 199 19.08 3.80 18.26
CA GLU A 199 19.01 5.20 17.82
C GLU A 199 18.96 5.31 16.30
N TYR A 200 19.77 4.56 15.54
CA TYR A 200 19.72 4.58 14.07
C TYR A 200 18.35 4.13 13.52
N CYS A 201 17.71 3.14 14.17
CA CYS A 201 16.35 2.71 13.80
C CYS A 201 15.25 3.68 14.25
N LEU A 202 15.36 4.25 15.46
CA LEU A 202 14.45 5.25 16.02
C LEU A 202 14.53 6.59 15.25
N ASN A 203 15.74 7.03 14.93
CA ASN A 203 15.99 8.26 14.22
C ASN A 203 15.40 8.16 12.81
N GLU A 204 15.63 7.10 12.02
CA GLU A 204 14.93 6.97 10.72
C GLU A 204 13.40 6.85 10.83
N SER A 205 12.86 6.47 11.99
CA SER A 205 11.41 6.48 12.26
C SER A 205 10.88 7.88 12.60
N THR A 206 11.78 8.85 12.80
CA THR A 206 11.51 10.25 13.17
C THR A 206 12.01 11.23 12.11
N THR A 207 13.07 10.90 11.36
CA THR A 207 13.75 11.74 10.37
C THR A 207 13.16 11.60 8.96
N ALA A 208 11.85 11.79 8.87
CA ALA A 208 11.27 12.57 7.77
C ALA A 208 11.53 14.09 7.95
N ALA A 209 12.53 14.47 8.76
CA ALA A 209 12.83 15.83 9.17
C ALA A 209 14.32 16.03 9.57
N THR A 210 15.06 16.71 8.70
CA THR A 210 16.26 17.54 9.01
C THR A 210 17.59 16.86 9.42
N ASN A 211 18.71 17.57 9.18
CA ASN A 211 20.10 17.09 9.33
C ASN A 211 20.88 17.79 10.46
N SER A 212 21.85 17.06 11.03
CA SER A 212 23.17 17.51 11.54
C SER A 212 23.29 18.65 12.57
N THR A 213 24.05 18.44 13.67
CA THR A 213 25.49 18.84 13.79
C THR A 213 26.10 18.49 15.16
N THR A 214 27.42 18.24 15.13
CA THR A 214 28.46 17.92 16.14
C THR A 214 28.39 18.48 17.57
N THR A 215 29.11 17.80 18.47
CA THR A 215 29.32 17.99 19.92
C THR A 215 30.15 19.21 20.35
N ASN A 216 30.06 19.57 21.63
CA ASN A 216 31.14 20.16 22.43
C ASN A 216 30.89 19.98 23.95
N LEU A 217 31.96 19.98 24.76
CA LEU A 217 31.96 19.81 26.23
C LEU A 217 32.59 21.04 26.91
N LEU A 218 32.09 21.43 28.11
CA LEU A 218 32.91 21.97 29.22
C LEU A 218 32.09 22.23 30.51
N THR A 219 32.66 21.83 31.65
CA THR A 219 32.49 22.32 33.04
C THR A 219 31.20 23.04 33.47
N ASP A 220 30.30 22.32 34.16
CA ASP A 220 29.87 22.58 35.55
C ASP A 220 28.95 21.43 36.03
N ASP A 221 28.92 21.14 37.33
CA ASP A 221 28.14 20.01 37.90
C ASP A 221 26.65 20.40 38.09
N VAL A 222 25.73 19.71 37.40
CA VAL A 222 24.29 20.08 37.33
C VAL A 222 23.51 19.71 38.62
N PRO A 223 22.59 20.52 39.15
CA PRO A 223 21.74 20.08 40.27
C PRO A 223 20.76 18.99 39.83
N LEU A 224 20.74 17.84 40.52
CA LEU A 224 19.83 16.71 40.23
C LEU A 224 18.37 17.18 40.16
N TYR A 225 17.98 18.15 40.99
CA TYR A 225 16.66 18.76 40.98
C TYR A 225 16.24 19.30 39.59
N GLN A 226 17.17 19.84 38.80
CA GLN A 226 16.86 20.39 37.47
C GLN A 226 16.62 19.31 36.40
N CYS A 227 17.11 18.09 36.64
CA CYS A 227 16.93 16.93 35.77
C CYS A 227 15.68 16.10 36.12
N LEU A 228 14.78 16.63 36.97
CA LEU A 228 13.50 16.01 37.31
C LEU A 228 12.35 16.60 36.48
N THR A 229 11.26 15.84 36.39
CA THR A 229 10.00 16.33 35.81
C THR A 229 9.49 17.57 36.57
N LYS A 230 8.54 18.31 35.98
CA LYS A 230 7.92 19.43 36.70
C LYS A 230 7.16 18.94 37.93
N ASP A 231 6.33 17.91 37.76
CA ASP A 231 5.55 17.29 38.83
C ASP A 231 6.42 16.85 40.01
N ASP A 232 7.56 16.20 39.75
CA ASP A 232 8.43 15.68 40.80
C ASP A 232 9.14 16.82 41.57
N ARG A 233 9.44 17.95 40.90
CA ARG A 233 9.89 19.18 41.56
C ARG A 233 8.79 19.83 42.39
N ASP A 234 7.58 19.94 41.85
CA ASP A 234 6.43 20.51 42.55
C ASP A 234 6.07 19.65 43.79
N LEU A 235 6.25 18.32 43.73
CA LEU A 235 6.19 17.42 44.89
C LEU A 235 7.25 17.75 45.95
N ILE A 236 8.54 17.86 45.58
CA ILE A 236 9.63 18.19 46.52
C ILE A 236 9.40 19.54 47.20
N VAL A 237 8.90 20.55 46.48
CA VAL A 237 8.69 21.90 47.02
C VAL A 237 7.48 21.97 47.96
N ASN A 238 6.36 21.35 47.59
CA ASN A 238 5.07 21.58 48.25
C ASN A 238 4.59 20.42 49.15
N GLY A 239 5.12 19.20 48.98
CA GLY A 239 4.57 18.00 49.60
C GLY A 239 3.16 17.64 49.09
N VAL A 240 2.51 16.68 49.75
CA VAL A 240 1.09 16.34 49.50
C VAL A 240 0.33 16.06 50.80
N GLY A 241 -1.00 16.12 50.73
CA GLY A 241 -1.89 15.78 51.84
C GLY A 241 -2.05 14.28 52.10
N GLU A 242 -2.70 13.96 53.21
CA GLU A 242 -3.07 12.59 53.58
C GLU A 242 -3.95 11.92 52.50
N GLY A 243 -3.74 10.62 52.29
CA GLY A 243 -4.44 9.82 51.29
C GLY A 243 -3.69 9.57 49.97
N SER A 244 -2.65 10.35 49.64
CA SER A 244 -1.84 10.14 48.41
C SER A 244 -0.32 10.18 48.60
N ARG A 245 0.14 10.33 49.86
CA ARG A 245 1.56 10.58 50.20
C ARG A 245 2.50 9.38 50.00
N ASP A 246 2.01 8.15 50.21
CA ASP A 246 2.81 6.94 50.03
C ASP A 246 3.05 6.63 48.55
N ASP A 247 2.03 6.77 47.69
CA ASP A 247 2.13 6.52 46.25
C ASP A 247 2.96 7.59 45.52
N ASN A 248 2.73 8.87 45.82
CA ASN A 248 3.56 9.96 45.31
C ASN A 248 5.00 9.87 45.84
N GLY A 249 5.18 9.42 47.09
CA GLY A 249 6.50 9.14 47.65
C GLY A 249 7.20 7.99 46.90
N ALA A 250 6.49 6.91 46.59
CA ALA A 250 7.03 5.78 45.83
C ALA A 250 7.36 6.16 44.37
N LYS A 251 6.56 7.03 43.73
CA LYS A 251 6.89 7.65 42.44
C LYS A 251 8.18 8.48 42.57
N LEU A 252 8.19 9.47 43.45
CA LEU A 252 9.28 10.43 43.60
C LEU A 252 10.61 9.75 43.96
N ALA A 253 10.61 8.80 44.90
CA ALA A 253 11.80 8.04 45.29
C ALA A 253 12.38 7.24 44.11
N ARG A 254 11.52 6.60 43.29
CA ARG A 254 11.98 5.90 42.07
C ARG A 254 12.60 6.87 41.07
N ASN A 255 11.91 7.98 40.80
CA ASN A 255 12.35 8.99 39.83
C ASN A 255 13.69 9.64 40.25
N LEU A 256 13.85 9.97 41.54
CA LEU A 256 15.11 10.49 42.09
C LEU A 256 16.28 9.51 41.96
N ILE A 257 16.07 8.23 42.30
CA ILE A 257 17.11 7.18 42.18
C ILE A 257 17.47 6.94 40.71
N GLY A 258 16.46 6.80 39.84
CA GLY A 258 16.67 6.50 38.42
C GLY A 258 17.32 7.63 37.64
N THR A 259 16.94 8.89 37.91
CA THR A 259 17.60 10.06 37.31
C THR A 259 19.06 10.18 37.78
N ALA A 260 19.35 10.02 39.07
CA ALA A 260 20.71 10.04 39.58
C ALA A 260 21.59 8.92 38.97
N ALA A 261 21.04 7.71 38.85
CA ALA A 261 21.71 6.61 38.18
C ALA A 261 21.94 6.88 36.68
N ARG A 262 20.96 7.46 35.96
CA ARG A 262 21.09 7.74 34.52
C ARG A 262 22.07 8.86 34.23
N LEU A 263 22.08 9.94 35.01
CA LEU A 263 23.08 11.01 34.89
C LEU A 263 24.50 10.47 35.09
N THR A 264 24.70 9.61 36.10
CA THR A 264 25.98 8.91 36.34
C THR A 264 26.39 8.07 35.13
N HIS A 265 25.45 7.30 34.56
CA HIS A 265 25.69 6.43 33.40
C HIS A 265 26.01 7.19 32.12
N LEU A 266 25.36 8.34 31.91
CA LEU A 266 25.63 9.27 30.80
C LEU A 266 26.93 10.10 31.00
N GLY A 267 27.62 9.95 32.12
CA GLY A 267 28.87 10.64 32.42
C GLY A 267 28.73 12.09 32.90
N TYR A 268 27.51 12.58 33.09
CA TYR A 268 27.29 13.91 33.67
C TYR A 268 27.52 13.90 35.18
N ARG A 269 28.32 14.84 35.67
CA ARG A 269 28.44 15.13 37.10
C ARG A 269 27.26 15.97 37.58
N PHE A 270 26.75 15.65 38.76
CA PHE A 270 25.63 16.36 39.35
C PHE A 270 25.79 16.58 40.86
N VAL A 271 25.09 17.59 41.38
CA VAL A 271 24.97 17.90 42.81
C VAL A 271 23.56 17.56 43.33
N ASP A 272 23.34 17.77 44.62
CA ASP A 272 22.20 17.30 45.42
C ASP A 272 22.21 15.78 45.73
N ASN A 273 21.74 15.42 46.91
CA ASN A 273 21.60 14.02 47.32
C ASN A 273 20.16 13.55 47.08
N ALA A 274 19.99 12.54 46.22
CA ALA A 274 18.69 11.96 45.87
C ALA A 274 17.86 11.53 47.10
N ARG A 275 18.50 11.11 48.20
CA ARG A 275 17.79 10.76 49.44
C ARG A 275 17.33 12.01 50.21
N GLN A 276 18.16 13.05 50.27
CA GLN A 276 17.80 14.31 50.95
C GLN A 276 16.57 14.95 50.30
N LEU A 277 16.52 15.02 48.96
CA LEU A 277 15.37 15.54 48.23
C LEU A 277 14.07 14.75 48.51
N PHE A 278 14.18 13.45 48.81
CA PHE A 278 13.04 12.61 49.20
C PHE A 278 12.63 12.79 50.68
N ASP A 279 13.59 12.92 51.59
CA ASP A 279 13.31 13.23 53.00
C ASP A 279 12.71 14.64 53.16
N ASP A 280 13.14 15.61 52.33
CA ASP A 280 12.56 16.95 52.24
C ASP A 280 11.08 16.92 51.82
N TYR A 281 10.73 16.10 50.81
CA TYR A 281 9.33 15.82 50.45
C TYR A 281 8.56 15.20 51.64
N CYS A 282 9.16 14.22 52.32
CA CYS A 282 8.52 13.54 53.44
C CYS A 282 8.20 14.48 54.61
N ALA A 283 9.08 15.46 54.88
CA ALA A 283 8.90 16.49 55.90
C ALA A 283 7.85 17.55 55.52
N ARG A 284 7.57 17.75 54.22
CA ARG A 284 6.61 18.74 53.70
C ARG A 284 5.19 18.20 53.50
N CYS A 285 5.00 16.87 53.53
CA CYS A 285 3.68 16.27 53.49
C CYS A 285 2.82 16.63 54.72
N SER A 286 1.49 16.54 54.60
CA SER A 286 0.56 16.94 55.66
C SER A 286 -0.46 15.84 56.01
N PRO A 287 -0.35 15.19 57.19
CA PRO A 287 0.77 15.25 58.12
C PRO A 287 2.03 14.56 57.55
N PRO A 288 3.24 14.95 58.02
CA PRO A 288 4.51 14.41 57.50
C PRO A 288 4.62 12.90 57.61
N LEU A 289 5.38 12.26 56.70
CA LEU A 289 5.62 10.82 56.78
C LEU A 289 6.50 10.50 58.00
N SER A 290 6.21 9.40 58.69
CA SER A 290 7.13 8.92 59.72
C SER A 290 8.42 8.42 59.08
N ALA A 291 9.54 8.53 59.80
CA ALA A 291 10.83 8.02 59.32
C ALA A 291 10.79 6.52 58.97
N LYS A 292 9.88 5.74 59.58
CA LYS A 292 9.67 4.31 59.28
C LYS A 292 8.95 4.09 57.95
N ASP A 293 8.03 4.98 57.58
CA ASP A 293 7.28 4.92 56.32
C ASP A 293 8.13 5.45 55.16
N ALA A 294 8.84 6.57 55.36
CA ALA A 294 9.83 7.08 54.41
C ALA A 294 10.91 6.03 54.11
N GLU A 295 11.44 5.35 55.14
CA GLU A 295 12.42 4.29 54.96
C GLU A 295 11.86 3.02 54.28
N ARG A 296 10.58 2.67 54.52
CA ARG A 296 9.88 1.61 53.78
C ARG A 296 9.83 1.95 52.29
N ILE A 297 9.36 3.16 51.96
CA ILE A 297 9.17 3.63 50.59
C ILE A 297 10.53 3.69 49.86
N TRP A 298 11.55 4.30 50.48
CA TRP A 298 12.88 4.42 49.90
C TRP A 298 13.52 3.05 49.63
N LYS A 299 13.48 2.12 50.59
CA LYS A 299 13.98 0.75 50.38
C LYS A 299 13.17 -0.02 49.32
N SER A 300 11.88 0.25 49.16
CA SER A 300 11.07 -0.33 48.09
C SER A 300 11.47 0.23 46.72
N ALA A 301 11.73 1.54 46.62
CA ALA A 301 12.21 2.19 45.39
C ALA A 301 13.60 1.69 44.98
N GLN A 302 14.56 1.61 45.92
CA GLN A 302 15.90 1.06 45.68
C GLN A 302 15.85 -0.38 45.13
N ARG A 303 14.97 -1.24 45.69
CA ARG A 303 14.78 -2.62 45.21
C ARG A 303 14.18 -2.75 43.81
N SER A 304 13.53 -1.70 43.31
CA SER A 304 12.91 -1.70 41.97
C SER A 304 13.85 -1.34 40.83
N ASN A 305 15.13 -1.03 41.12
CA ASN A 305 16.17 -0.62 40.15
C ASN A 305 15.65 0.34 39.06
N PRO A 306 15.08 1.49 39.45
CA PRO A 306 14.30 2.35 38.56
C PRO A 306 15.18 3.04 37.51
N SER A 307 14.63 3.23 36.31
CA SER A 307 15.17 4.11 35.27
C SER A 307 14.77 5.58 35.48
N ALA A 308 15.44 6.50 34.80
CA ALA A 308 15.04 7.90 34.75
C ALA A 308 13.68 8.08 34.04
N THR A 309 12.89 9.05 34.50
CA THR A 309 11.56 9.36 33.93
C THR A 309 11.63 10.27 32.71
N LEU A 310 12.74 10.99 32.55
CA LEU A 310 13.06 11.76 31.35
C LEU A 310 13.97 10.91 30.45
N SER A 311 13.76 11.00 29.13
CA SER A 311 14.68 10.43 28.13
C SER A 311 16.03 11.13 28.16
N ASP A 312 17.06 10.53 27.57
CA ASP A 312 18.40 11.12 27.52
C ASP A 312 18.39 12.48 26.80
N ASP A 313 17.63 12.63 25.71
CA ASP A 313 17.42 13.92 25.04
C ASP A 313 16.77 14.96 25.96
N ALA A 314 15.83 14.55 26.83
CA ALA A 314 15.18 15.46 27.77
C ALA A 314 16.10 15.83 28.94
N LEU A 315 16.94 14.90 29.42
CA LEU A 315 17.98 15.15 30.41
C LEU A 315 19.05 16.10 29.85
N ASP A 316 19.57 15.84 28.66
CA ASP A 316 20.54 16.69 27.97
C ASP A 316 19.93 18.06 27.61
N ASN A 317 18.65 18.15 27.23
CA ASN A 317 17.98 19.44 27.07
C ASN A 317 17.83 20.20 28.40
N CYS A 318 17.53 19.53 29.51
CA CYS A 318 17.55 20.13 30.85
C CYS A 318 18.95 20.65 31.22
N ILE A 319 20.01 19.88 30.93
CA ILE A 319 21.41 20.26 31.18
C ILE A 319 21.81 21.45 30.30
N LYS A 320 21.54 21.40 28.99
CA LYS A 320 21.78 22.51 28.04
C LYS A 320 20.98 23.76 28.40
N ALA A 321 19.76 23.63 28.93
CA ALA A 321 18.95 24.76 29.39
C ALA A 321 19.52 25.36 30.68
N TRP A 322 19.98 24.53 31.63
CA TRP A 322 20.66 24.97 32.83
C TRP A 322 22.00 25.66 32.51
N GLN A 323 22.83 25.11 31.62
CA GLN A 323 24.07 25.73 31.13
C GLN A 323 23.82 27.10 30.48
N ARG A 324 22.80 27.21 29.61
CA ARG A 324 22.35 28.51 29.05
C ARG A 324 21.95 29.50 30.15
N ASN A 325 21.30 29.05 31.21
CA ASN A 325 20.93 29.89 32.35
C ASN A 325 22.12 30.29 33.25
N GLN A 326 23.24 29.55 33.22
CA GLN A 326 24.49 29.95 33.89
C GLN A 326 25.26 31.00 33.08
N ILE A 327 25.36 30.83 31.76
CA ILE A 327 26.00 31.79 30.84
C ILE A 327 25.29 33.16 30.87
N THR A 328 23.99 33.19 31.16
CA THR A 328 23.17 34.42 31.15
C THR A 328 23.11 35.14 32.51
N ARG A 329 24.13 35.00 33.38
CA ARG A 329 24.19 35.66 34.70
C ARG A 329 25.28 36.74 34.80
N PRO A 330 24.89 38.03 34.88
CA PRO A 330 25.78 39.07 35.39
C PRO A 330 26.20 38.77 36.83
N GLN A 331 27.43 39.11 37.20
CA GLN A 331 27.91 38.96 38.58
C GLN A 331 27.13 39.89 39.53
N GLN A 332 26.55 39.33 40.59
CA GLN A 332 26.26 40.05 41.82
C GLN A 332 26.87 39.30 43.00
N GLY A 333 27.56 40.04 43.87
CA GLY A 333 28.53 39.49 44.82
C GLY A 333 27.93 38.88 46.09
N ALA A 334 28.80 38.21 46.85
CA ALA A 334 28.45 37.62 48.13
C ALA A 334 28.01 38.69 49.16
N THR A 335 26.97 38.37 49.93
CA THR A 335 26.57 39.09 51.15
C THR A 335 26.35 38.10 52.30
N ALA A 336 26.58 38.55 53.53
CA ALA A 336 26.68 37.69 54.72
C ALA A 336 25.30 37.35 55.36
N PRO A 337 25.20 36.26 56.16
CA PRO A 337 23.90 35.76 56.64
C PRO A 337 23.41 36.38 57.96
N LYS A 338 22.08 36.24 58.19
CA LYS A 338 21.24 36.47 59.40
C LYS A 338 20.26 37.66 59.30
N PRO A 339 19.13 37.67 60.04
CA PRO A 339 18.43 36.57 60.74
C PRO A 339 16.92 36.45 60.37
N SER A 340 16.24 35.48 60.99
CA SER A 340 14.78 35.33 61.00
C SER A 340 14.04 36.54 61.58
N ASN A 341 12.86 36.85 61.04
CA ASN A 341 11.77 37.53 61.74
C ASN A 341 10.41 37.09 61.17
N VAL A 342 9.40 36.92 62.03
CA VAL A 342 8.05 36.43 61.69
C VAL A 342 7.00 37.45 62.14
N ILE A 343 6.17 37.94 61.22
CA ILE A 343 4.94 38.73 61.50
C ILE A 343 3.86 38.30 60.49
N PRO A 344 2.60 38.05 60.90
CA PRO A 344 1.55 37.51 60.01
C PRO A 344 0.82 38.58 59.18
N HIS A 345 0.25 38.18 58.05
CA HIS A 345 -0.67 38.99 57.24
C HIS A 345 -2.15 38.70 57.58
N PRO A 346 -3.04 39.72 57.55
CA PRO A 346 -4.48 39.53 57.69
C PRO A 346 -5.14 39.09 56.37
N THR A 347 -6.22 38.31 56.49
CA THR A 347 -7.01 37.81 55.34
C THR A 347 -7.82 38.94 54.68
N ILE A 348 -7.71 39.07 53.35
CA ILE A 348 -8.62 39.88 52.53
C ILE A 348 -9.47 38.92 51.69
N THR A 349 -10.80 39.11 51.74
CA THR A 349 -11.76 38.31 50.98
C THR A 349 -11.71 38.66 49.49
N LYS A 350 -11.50 37.65 48.63
CA LYS A 350 -11.41 37.84 47.17
C LYS A 350 -12.81 37.99 46.56
N GLN A 351 -13.03 39.03 45.76
CA GLN A 351 -14.20 39.12 44.88
C GLN A 351 -13.96 38.30 43.60
N LEU A 352 -15.04 37.75 43.04
CA LEU A 352 -15.06 37.01 41.77
C LEU A 352 -15.51 37.93 40.62
N MET A 353 -15.16 37.57 39.38
CA MET A 353 -15.59 38.28 38.17
C MET A 353 -17.05 38.01 37.84
N SER A 354 -17.66 38.84 36.96
CA SER A 354 -18.97 38.56 36.40
C SER A 354 -18.88 37.74 35.11
N ASP A 355 -19.96 37.04 34.75
CA ASP A 355 -20.02 36.25 33.51
C ASP A 355 -19.91 37.12 32.25
N ALA A 356 -20.31 38.40 32.32
CA ALA A 356 -20.18 39.36 31.23
C ALA A 356 -18.71 39.74 30.96
N ASP A 357 -17.88 39.83 32.00
CA ASP A 357 -16.43 40.06 31.85
C ASP A 357 -15.75 38.86 31.18
N ILE A 358 -16.21 37.65 31.51
CA ILE A 358 -15.72 36.39 30.95
C ILE A 358 -16.11 36.25 29.47
N ASP A 359 -17.34 36.59 29.10
CA ASP A 359 -17.80 36.58 27.71
C ASP A 359 -17.09 37.63 26.85
N PHE A 360 -16.82 38.83 27.39
CA PHE A 360 -15.99 39.85 26.72
C PHE A 360 -14.56 39.34 26.45
N ILE A 361 -13.90 38.78 27.47
CA ILE A 361 -12.55 38.21 27.32
C ILE A 361 -12.57 37.04 26.32
N LYS A 362 -13.60 36.20 26.34
CA LYS A 362 -13.78 35.10 25.39
C LYS A 362 -13.86 35.61 23.95
N LYS A 363 -14.77 36.55 23.67
CA LYS A 363 -15.00 37.09 22.30
C LYS A 363 -13.78 37.80 21.74
N GLU A 364 -13.10 38.63 22.52
CA GLU A 364 -11.89 39.32 22.05
C GLU A 364 -10.70 38.36 21.88
N TYR A 365 -10.62 37.29 22.67
CA TYR A 365 -9.56 36.29 22.51
C TYR A 365 -9.82 35.33 21.33
N GLN A 366 -11.07 34.93 21.07
CA GLN A 366 -11.42 34.10 19.91
C GLN A 366 -11.05 34.81 18.59
N LYS A 367 -11.33 36.11 18.45
CA LYS A 367 -10.87 36.92 17.30
C LYS A 367 -9.36 36.89 17.08
N LEU A 368 -8.56 36.85 18.15
CA LEU A 368 -7.10 36.76 18.05
C LEU A 368 -6.64 35.36 17.58
N LEU A 369 -7.38 34.31 17.91
CA LEU A 369 -7.14 32.96 17.41
C LEU A 369 -7.57 32.83 15.93
N GLU A 370 -8.72 33.41 15.55
CA GLU A 370 -9.24 33.44 14.17
C GLU A 370 -8.27 34.09 13.18
N VAL A 371 -7.59 35.18 13.56
CA VAL A 371 -6.60 35.86 12.70
C VAL A 371 -5.18 35.28 12.82
N GLY A 372 -4.96 34.23 13.62
CA GLY A 372 -3.63 33.64 13.84
C GLY A 372 -2.63 34.59 14.48
N ALA A 373 -3.07 35.39 15.47
CA ALA A 373 -2.25 36.43 16.10
C ALA A 373 -0.98 35.88 16.78
N ASP A 374 0.13 36.63 16.68
CA ASP A 374 1.41 36.24 17.26
C ASP A 374 1.48 36.38 18.79
N ASP A 375 2.54 35.82 19.39
CA ASP A 375 2.80 35.88 20.83
C ASP A 375 2.86 37.32 21.38
N ALA A 376 3.30 38.30 20.58
CA ALA A 376 3.39 39.70 21.02
C ALA A 376 2.01 40.35 21.09
N LEU A 377 1.12 40.07 20.14
CA LEU A 377 -0.29 40.46 20.18
C LEU A 377 -1.02 39.77 21.33
N ILE A 378 -0.78 38.47 21.54
CA ILE A 378 -1.37 37.69 22.64
C ILE A 378 -0.91 38.21 24.02
N GLU A 379 0.38 38.55 24.20
CA GLU A 379 0.85 39.19 25.44
C GLU A 379 0.33 40.63 25.58
N SER A 380 0.20 41.40 24.50
CA SER A 380 -0.43 42.73 24.55
C SER A 380 -1.88 42.65 25.03
N PHE A 381 -2.62 41.61 24.61
CA PHE A 381 -3.98 41.33 25.06
C PHE A 381 -4.01 40.91 26.54
N LYS A 382 -3.14 40.00 26.98
CA LYS A 382 -3.00 39.62 28.40
C LYS A 382 -2.69 40.83 29.29
N ILE A 383 -1.83 41.75 28.82
CA ILE A 383 -1.52 43.01 29.53
C ILE A 383 -2.75 43.90 29.60
N ARG A 384 -3.45 44.13 28.47
CA ARG A 384 -4.67 44.95 28.41
C ARG A 384 -5.78 44.43 29.33
N VAL A 385 -6.06 43.13 29.28
CA VAL A 385 -7.06 42.47 30.14
C VAL A 385 -6.69 42.60 31.62
N ARG A 386 -5.40 42.48 31.99
CA ARG A 386 -4.95 42.68 33.39
C ARG A 386 -4.94 44.13 33.85
N GLN A 387 -4.84 45.10 32.94
CA GLN A 387 -4.99 46.53 33.26
C GLN A 387 -6.48 46.88 33.47
N GLN A 388 -7.37 46.34 32.64
CA GLN A 388 -8.81 46.54 32.72
C GLN A 388 -9.43 45.80 33.93
N PHE A 389 -8.99 44.57 34.20
CA PHE A 389 -9.46 43.73 35.30
C PHE A 389 -8.34 43.49 36.31
N SER A 390 -7.98 44.51 37.07
CA SER A 390 -6.84 44.52 38.02
C SER A 390 -6.92 43.48 39.16
N ILE A 391 -8.06 42.81 39.32
CA ILE A 391 -8.28 41.70 40.28
C ILE A 391 -7.69 40.37 39.76
N LEU A 392 -7.61 40.19 38.43
CA LEU A 392 -7.17 38.93 37.79
C LEU A 392 -5.68 38.65 38.00
N GLN A 393 -5.36 37.52 38.64
CA GLN A 393 -3.97 37.07 38.71
C GLN A 393 -3.50 36.50 37.37
N PRO A 394 -2.19 36.59 37.03
CA PRO A 394 -1.66 36.09 35.75
C PRO A 394 -1.97 34.60 35.52
N SER A 395 -1.93 33.80 36.59
CA SER A 395 -2.23 32.37 36.58
C SER A 395 -3.72 32.06 36.44
N GLU A 396 -4.61 32.98 36.81
CA GLU A 396 -6.06 32.83 36.65
C GLU A 396 -6.46 33.20 35.22
N LEU A 397 -5.90 34.30 34.67
CA LEU A 397 -6.11 34.66 33.27
C LEU A 397 -5.55 33.60 32.32
N ASN A 398 -4.32 33.13 32.52
CA ASN A 398 -3.74 32.09 31.66
C ASN A 398 -4.51 30.76 31.71
N LYS A 399 -5.18 30.42 32.82
CA LYS A 399 -6.10 29.28 32.88
C LYS A 399 -7.38 29.53 32.07
N LEU A 400 -7.98 30.72 32.20
CA LEU A 400 -9.17 31.10 31.44
C LEU A 400 -8.89 31.10 29.92
N LEU A 401 -7.81 31.74 29.49
CA LEU A 401 -7.42 31.77 28.07
C LEU A 401 -7.08 30.36 27.55
N SER A 402 -6.42 29.51 28.35
CA SER A 402 -6.19 28.11 27.97
C SER A 402 -7.48 27.29 27.84
N ALA A 403 -8.50 27.57 28.64
CA ALA A 403 -9.82 26.94 28.49
C ALA A 403 -10.54 27.44 27.23
N ILE A 404 -10.51 28.75 26.95
CA ILE A 404 -11.11 29.34 25.74
C ILE A 404 -10.41 28.80 24.47
N ALA A 405 -9.07 28.71 24.46
CA ALA A 405 -8.32 28.16 23.33
C ALA A 405 -8.67 26.69 23.05
N LYS A 406 -8.87 25.88 24.10
CA LYS A 406 -9.31 24.48 23.94
C LYS A 406 -10.72 24.36 23.40
N GLU A 407 -11.65 25.20 23.86
CA GLU A 407 -13.01 25.21 23.33
C GLU A 407 -13.06 25.71 21.88
N PHE A 408 -12.25 26.72 21.53
CA PHE A 408 -12.11 27.23 20.16
C PHE A 408 -11.50 26.18 19.23
N GLN A 409 -10.41 25.50 19.64
CA GLN A 409 -9.84 24.38 18.87
C GLN A 409 -10.89 23.30 18.61
N LYS A 410 -11.62 22.87 19.65
CA LYS A 410 -12.70 21.89 19.53
C LYS A 410 -13.83 22.36 18.60
N GLN A 411 -14.11 23.65 18.53
CA GLN A 411 -15.08 24.21 17.57
C GLN A 411 -14.56 24.16 16.13
N LEU A 412 -13.26 24.38 15.90
CA LEU A 412 -12.63 24.16 14.59
C LEU A 412 -12.65 22.67 14.21
N ASP A 413 -12.22 21.79 15.10
CA ASP A 413 -12.17 20.33 14.89
C ASP A 413 -13.56 19.79 14.45
N LEU A 414 -14.63 20.21 15.15
CA LEU A 414 -16.02 19.85 14.80
C LEU A 414 -16.50 20.45 13.46
N THR A 415 -15.94 21.57 13.03
CA THR A 415 -16.28 22.21 11.75
C THR A 415 -15.59 21.48 10.59
N ASP A 416 -14.31 21.13 10.76
CA ASP A 416 -13.54 20.32 9.80
C ASP A 416 -14.14 18.90 9.65
N GLU A 417 -14.53 18.25 10.76
CA GLU A 417 -15.26 16.97 10.74
C GLU A 417 -16.59 17.07 9.97
N ALA A 418 -17.34 18.16 10.15
CA ALA A 418 -18.60 18.37 9.42
C ALA A 418 -18.37 18.61 7.92
N GLU A 419 -17.32 19.34 7.54
CA GLU A 419 -16.98 19.59 6.14
C GLU A 419 -16.43 18.31 5.45
N GLU A 420 -15.66 17.47 6.16
CA GLU A 420 -15.26 16.14 5.67
C GLU A 420 -16.49 15.23 5.50
N LEU A 421 -17.37 15.16 6.50
CA LEU A 421 -18.58 14.34 6.44
C LEU A 421 -19.49 14.73 5.27
N ALA A 422 -19.67 16.03 5.02
CA ALA A 422 -20.43 16.52 3.86
C ALA A 422 -19.82 16.04 2.53
N LYS A 423 -18.50 16.17 2.36
CA LYS A 423 -17.77 15.68 1.16
C LYS A 423 -17.92 14.17 0.95
N LEU A 424 -18.07 13.38 2.02
CA LEU A 424 -18.31 11.93 1.95
C LEU A 424 -19.76 11.58 1.60
N VAL A 425 -20.75 12.29 2.16
CA VAL A 425 -22.16 12.10 1.83
C VAL A 425 -22.44 12.49 0.38
N ASP A 426 -21.93 13.63 -0.11
CA ASP A 426 -22.10 14.05 -1.50
C ASP A 426 -21.38 13.09 -2.49
N ALA A 427 -20.22 12.54 -2.13
CA ALA A 427 -19.56 11.49 -2.92
C ALA A 427 -20.38 10.19 -3.03
N THR A 428 -21.32 9.97 -2.09
CA THR A 428 -22.21 8.80 -2.06
C THR A 428 -23.48 9.00 -2.89
N ASP A 429 -24.01 10.22 -2.89
CA ASP A 429 -25.21 10.60 -3.64
C ASP A 429 -24.89 10.95 -5.11
N GLN A 430 -23.62 11.12 -5.49
CA GLN A 430 -23.18 11.20 -6.89
C GLN A 430 -23.49 9.91 -7.67
N THR A 431 -24.33 10.01 -8.70
CA THR A 431 -24.70 8.89 -9.59
C THR A 431 -24.34 9.19 -11.06
N ILE A 432 -23.84 8.18 -11.78
CA ILE A 432 -23.75 8.22 -13.25
C ILE A 432 -25.15 7.98 -13.85
N ASN A 433 -25.58 8.82 -14.79
CA ASN A 433 -26.65 8.50 -15.72
C ASN A 433 -26.07 8.17 -17.11
N LEU A 434 -26.44 7.03 -17.70
CA LEU A 434 -25.87 6.58 -18.97
C LEU A 434 -26.16 7.53 -20.14
N ALA A 435 -27.31 8.23 -20.11
CA ALA A 435 -27.71 9.16 -21.17
C ALA A 435 -26.87 10.45 -21.22
N ASP A 436 -26.16 10.79 -20.13
CA ASP A 436 -25.34 12.00 -20.03
C ASP A 436 -23.97 11.83 -20.68
N TYR A 437 -23.55 10.57 -20.88
CA TYR A 437 -22.20 10.21 -21.35
C TYR A 437 -22.19 9.36 -22.62
N LEU A 438 -23.21 8.51 -22.84
CA LEU A 438 -23.30 7.63 -24.00
C LEU A 438 -24.37 8.09 -25.01
N PRO A 439 -24.13 7.90 -26.33
CA PRO A 439 -25.14 8.14 -27.36
C PRO A 439 -26.44 7.38 -27.10
N ALA A 440 -27.59 7.98 -27.45
CA ALA A 440 -28.91 7.42 -27.15
C ALA A 440 -29.16 5.99 -27.69
N ARG A 441 -28.49 5.59 -28.78
CA ARG A 441 -28.51 4.22 -29.33
C ARG A 441 -27.88 3.17 -28.39
N LEU A 442 -26.94 3.58 -27.54
CA LEU A 442 -26.27 2.74 -26.53
C LEU A 442 -26.88 2.94 -25.13
N ALA A 443 -27.10 4.20 -24.74
CA ALA A 443 -27.56 4.56 -23.40
C ALA A 443 -28.92 3.95 -23.04
N LYS A 444 -29.88 3.94 -23.97
CA LYS A 444 -31.23 3.41 -23.73
C LYS A 444 -31.20 1.88 -23.47
N PRO A 445 -30.65 1.03 -24.37
CA PRO A 445 -30.39 -0.38 -24.11
C PRO A 445 -29.70 -0.69 -22.77
N LEU A 446 -28.59 0.00 -22.49
CA LEU A 446 -27.81 -0.25 -21.27
C LEU A 446 -28.57 0.18 -20.00
N ALA A 447 -29.34 1.27 -20.03
CA ALA A 447 -30.18 1.70 -18.91
C ALA A 447 -31.38 0.77 -18.68
N GLN A 448 -32.01 0.25 -19.73
CA GLN A 448 -33.06 -0.77 -19.62
C GLN A 448 -32.53 -2.04 -18.98
N TYR A 449 -31.33 -2.50 -19.37
CA TYR A 449 -30.67 -3.63 -18.71
C TYR A 449 -30.32 -3.35 -17.24
N CYS A 450 -29.88 -2.12 -16.91
CA CYS A 450 -29.66 -1.72 -15.53
C CYS A 450 -30.94 -1.83 -14.68
N GLN A 451 -32.06 -1.34 -15.20
CA GLN A 451 -33.38 -1.41 -14.55
C GLN A 451 -33.80 -2.88 -14.33
N TRP A 452 -33.77 -3.71 -15.38
CA TRP A 452 -34.15 -5.13 -15.31
C TRP A 452 -33.30 -5.97 -14.36
N GLN A 453 -32.04 -5.58 -14.14
CA GLN A 453 -31.14 -6.31 -13.24
C GLN A 453 -30.97 -5.67 -11.85
N ASN A 454 -31.59 -4.52 -11.59
CA ASN A 454 -31.34 -3.65 -10.43
C ASN A 454 -29.84 -3.32 -10.23
N LEU A 455 -29.18 -2.92 -11.32
CA LEU A 455 -27.77 -2.54 -11.35
C LEU A 455 -27.60 -1.03 -11.41
N ARG A 456 -26.58 -0.50 -10.73
CA ARG A 456 -26.17 0.89 -10.91
C ARG A 456 -25.60 1.10 -12.32
N HIS A 457 -26.09 2.15 -12.97
CA HIS A 457 -25.59 2.67 -14.25
C HIS A 457 -24.05 2.77 -14.31
N ALA A 458 -23.40 3.23 -13.24
CA ALA A 458 -21.94 3.33 -13.13
C ALA A 458 -21.21 2.00 -13.32
N VAL A 459 -21.80 0.88 -12.87
CA VAL A 459 -21.17 -0.45 -12.88
C VAL A 459 -21.24 -1.06 -14.27
N VAL A 460 -22.39 -0.93 -14.93
CA VAL A 460 -22.59 -1.30 -16.34
C VAL A 460 -21.74 -0.41 -17.26
N PHE A 461 -21.66 0.91 -17.00
CA PHE A 461 -20.78 1.82 -17.72
C PHE A 461 -19.31 1.40 -17.63
N THR A 462 -18.81 1.14 -16.41
CA THR A 462 -17.41 0.73 -16.18
C THR A 462 -17.08 -0.58 -16.91
N SER A 463 -17.97 -1.57 -16.83
CA SER A 463 -17.83 -2.83 -17.54
C SER A 463 -17.76 -2.65 -19.08
N PHE A 464 -18.66 -1.83 -19.62
CA PHE A 464 -18.73 -1.55 -21.06
C PHE A 464 -17.53 -0.74 -21.56
N ILE A 465 -17.16 0.37 -20.90
CA ILE A 465 -16.10 1.26 -21.38
C ILE A 465 -14.71 0.61 -21.31
N THR A 466 -14.47 -0.29 -20.35
CA THR A 466 -13.23 -1.07 -20.25
C THR A 466 -13.17 -2.21 -21.28
N ALA A 467 -14.30 -2.76 -21.71
CA ALA A 467 -14.33 -3.66 -22.87
C ALA A 467 -14.00 -2.89 -24.16
N VAL A 468 -14.61 -1.71 -24.35
CA VAL A 468 -14.35 -0.81 -25.49
C VAL A 468 -12.87 -0.43 -25.60
N SER A 469 -12.21 -0.10 -24.49
CA SER A 469 -10.80 0.32 -24.49
C SER A 469 -9.81 -0.74 -25.00
N SER A 470 -10.22 -2.01 -25.06
CA SER A 470 -9.40 -3.13 -25.53
C SER A 470 -9.44 -3.39 -27.05
N LEU A 471 -10.31 -2.68 -27.77
CA LEU A 471 -10.60 -2.97 -29.18
C LEU A 471 -9.74 -2.18 -30.16
N HIS A 472 -9.31 -0.98 -29.77
CA HIS A 472 -8.44 -0.10 -30.54
C HIS A 472 -7.10 -0.77 -30.89
N LYS A 473 -6.51 -0.37 -32.02
CA LYS A 473 -5.18 -0.85 -32.43
C LYS A 473 -4.08 -0.27 -31.52
N VAL A 474 -3.00 -1.03 -31.31
CA VAL A 474 -1.85 -0.57 -30.52
C VAL A 474 -1.20 0.65 -31.17
N GLY A 475 -0.74 1.60 -30.36
CA GLY A 475 -0.26 2.90 -30.84
C GLY A 475 -1.36 3.89 -31.23
N THR A 476 -2.64 3.58 -30.98
CA THR A 476 -3.71 4.58 -30.92
C THR A 476 -3.53 5.38 -29.63
N GLU A 477 -3.42 6.71 -29.70
CA GLU A 477 -3.06 7.54 -28.53
C GLU A 477 -3.75 8.91 -28.60
N LEU A 478 -4.08 9.49 -27.45
CA LEU A 478 -4.42 10.91 -27.32
C LEU A 478 -3.20 11.68 -26.86
N ILE A 479 -2.74 12.63 -27.68
CA ILE A 479 -1.71 13.61 -27.29
C ILE A 479 -2.40 14.72 -26.49
N LEU A 480 -2.14 14.75 -25.18
CA LEU A 480 -2.66 15.77 -24.28
C LEU A 480 -1.82 17.05 -24.39
N GLN A 481 -0.48 16.94 -24.31
CA GLN A 481 0.42 18.06 -24.53
C GLN A 481 1.75 17.63 -25.17
N ARG A 482 1.91 17.92 -26.47
CA ARG A 482 3.08 17.48 -27.27
C ARG A 482 4.41 18.02 -26.75
N SER A 483 4.45 19.25 -26.23
CA SER A 483 5.71 19.91 -25.80
C SER A 483 6.39 19.28 -24.59
N VAL A 484 5.65 18.51 -23.79
CA VAL A 484 6.15 17.77 -22.62
C VAL A 484 6.03 16.25 -22.79
N GLY A 485 5.74 15.78 -24.01
CA GLY A 485 5.55 14.37 -24.32
C GLY A 485 4.31 13.72 -23.70
N PHE A 486 3.38 14.49 -23.10
CA PHE A 486 2.25 13.92 -22.37
C PHE A 486 1.19 13.40 -23.34
N LYS A 487 1.05 12.07 -23.37
CA LYS A 487 0.12 11.30 -24.18
C LYS A 487 -0.43 10.10 -23.41
N VAL A 488 -1.60 9.60 -23.81
CA VAL A 488 -2.22 8.43 -23.18
C VAL A 488 -2.80 7.45 -24.22
N PRO A 489 -2.61 6.13 -24.07
CA PRO A 489 -3.30 5.12 -24.88
C PRO A 489 -4.77 4.99 -24.45
N PRO A 490 -5.69 4.41 -25.25
CA PRO A 490 -7.10 4.27 -24.88
C PRO A 490 -7.36 3.32 -23.70
N THR A 491 -6.39 2.49 -23.30
CA THR A 491 -6.59 1.39 -22.35
C THR A 491 -7.08 1.85 -20.98
N LEU A 492 -8.00 1.08 -20.39
CA LEU A 492 -8.55 1.32 -19.06
C LEU A 492 -8.39 0.07 -18.19
N PHE A 493 -8.22 0.30 -16.89
CA PHE A 493 -8.39 -0.72 -15.86
C PHE A 493 -9.71 -0.41 -15.13
N GLY A 494 -10.59 -1.40 -14.98
CA GLY A 494 -11.93 -1.27 -14.40
C GLY A 494 -12.18 -2.31 -13.32
N ALA A 495 -12.71 -1.88 -12.18
CA ALA A 495 -12.99 -2.72 -11.02
C ALA A 495 -14.45 -2.59 -10.56
N ILE A 496 -15.17 -3.71 -10.55
CA ILE A 496 -16.53 -3.80 -10.02
C ILE A 496 -16.47 -4.29 -8.57
N VAL A 497 -16.84 -3.42 -7.63
CA VAL A 497 -16.87 -3.73 -6.20
C VAL A 497 -18.30 -4.10 -5.81
N ALA A 498 -18.49 -5.34 -5.37
CA ALA A 498 -19.81 -5.90 -5.07
C ALA A 498 -19.70 -7.06 -4.07
N GLU A 499 -20.73 -7.32 -3.28
CA GLU A 499 -20.75 -8.50 -2.38
C GLU A 499 -20.96 -9.81 -3.17
N SER A 500 -20.77 -10.95 -2.50
CA SER A 500 -21.07 -12.26 -3.12
C SER A 500 -22.56 -12.37 -3.41
N GLY A 501 -22.92 -13.04 -4.51
CA GLY A 501 -24.32 -13.13 -4.98
C GLY A 501 -24.88 -11.87 -5.65
N SER A 502 -24.25 -10.70 -5.55
CA SER A 502 -24.72 -9.42 -6.12
C SER A 502 -24.57 -9.30 -7.66
N LYS A 503 -25.07 -10.30 -8.40
CA LYS A 503 -25.19 -10.34 -9.89
C LYS A 503 -23.94 -9.97 -10.71
N LYS A 504 -22.73 -10.21 -10.18
CA LYS A 504 -21.45 -9.81 -10.80
C LYS A 504 -21.24 -10.34 -12.22
N SER A 505 -21.17 -11.66 -12.38
CA SER A 505 -20.81 -12.33 -13.64
C SER A 505 -21.80 -12.07 -14.80
N PRO A 506 -23.12 -11.89 -14.57
CA PRO A 506 -24.05 -11.36 -15.58
C PRO A 506 -23.59 -10.05 -16.26
N ILE A 507 -22.99 -9.11 -15.53
CA ILE A 507 -22.57 -7.81 -16.09
C ILE A 507 -21.47 -8.02 -17.13
N PHE A 508 -20.43 -8.78 -16.77
CA PHE A 508 -19.35 -9.18 -17.67
C PHE A 508 -19.86 -9.97 -18.86
N ARG A 509 -20.80 -10.89 -18.63
CA ARG A 509 -21.41 -11.69 -19.69
C ARG A 509 -22.09 -10.81 -20.73
N ALA A 510 -22.96 -9.91 -20.29
CA ALA A 510 -23.78 -9.08 -21.17
C ALA A 510 -23.02 -7.95 -21.88
N THR A 511 -22.13 -7.25 -21.18
CA THR A 511 -21.46 -6.04 -21.70
C THR A 511 -20.12 -6.29 -22.41
N ALA A 512 -19.46 -7.42 -22.13
CA ALA A 512 -18.13 -7.71 -22.64
C ALA A 512 -18.06 -9.09 -23.32
N ARG A 513 -18.32 -10.17 -22.57
CA ARG A 513 -18.00 -11.54 -23.00
C ARG A 513 -18.82 -12.01 -24.19
N GLU A 514 -20.14 -11.85 -24.17
CA GLU A 514 -21.00 -12.32 -25.27
C GLU A 514 -20.85 -11.47 -26.55
N PRO A 515 -20.77 -10.12 -26.49
CA PRO A 515 -20.41 -9.32 -27.66
C PRO A 515 -19.05 -9.70 -28.27
N LEU A 516 -18.00 -9.88 -27.44
CA LEU A 516 -16.68 -10.31 -27.93
C LEU A 516 -16.69 -11.75 -28.48
N ASN A 517 -17.55 -12.62 -27.95
CA ASN A 517 -17.77 -13.97 -28.48
C ASN A 517 -18.40 -13.95 -29.90
N VAL A 518 -19.08 -12.86 -30.32
CA VAL A 518 -19.55 -12.71 -31.71
C VAL A 518 -18.36 -12.48 -32.64
N LEU A 519 -17.53 -11.46 -32.36
CA LEU A 519 -16.35 -11.16 -33.16
C LEU A 519 -15.41 -12.38 -33.24
N LYS A 520 -15.14 -13.04 -32.10
CA LYS A 520 -14.34 -14.28 -32.06
C LYS A 520 -14.91 -15.40 -32.94
N LYS A 521 -16.23 -15.51 -33.08
CA LYS A 521 -16.87 -16.50 -33.96
C LYS A 521 -16.84 -16.11 -35.43
N ASP A 522 -16.83 -14.83 -35.75
CA ASP A 522 -16.74 -14.36 -37.13
C ASP A 522 -15.31 -14.52 -37.66
N ASP A 523 -14.31 -14.09 -36.90
CA ASP A 523 -12.89 -14.24 -37.24
C ASP A 523 -12.49 -15.73 -37.35
N ALA A 524 -13.02 -16.59 -36.48
CA ALA A 524 -12.78 -18.02 -36.54
C ALA A 524 -13.36 -18.68 -37.81
N LYS A 525 -14.51 -18.22 -38.33
CA LYS A 525 -15.04 -18.69 -39.63
C LYS A 525 -14.19 -18.19 -40.79
N GLY A 526 -13.73 -16.94 -40.75
CA GLY A 526 -12.83 -16.36 -41.75
C GLY A 526 -11.56 -17.20 -41.87
N TYR A 527 -10.89 -17.43 -40.73
CA TYR A 527 -9.72 -18.29 -40.65
C TYR A 527 -9.98 -19.74 -41.07
N GLU A 528 -11.16 -20.32 -40.78
CA GLU A 528 -11.50 -21.67 -41.26
C GLU A 528 -11.63 -21.74 -42.79
N LEU A 529 -12.10 -20.67 -43.43
CA LEU A 529 -12.16 -20.56 -44.90
C LEU A 529 -10.76 -20.31 -45.50
N GLU A 530 -9.99 -19.39 -44.93
CA GLU A 530 -8.61 -19.11 -45.33
C GLU A 530 -7.71 -20.33 -45.19
N LEU A 531 -7.83 -21.09 -44.10
CA LEU A 531 -7.05 -22.31 -43.88
C LEU A 531 -7.42 -23.44 -44.85
N LYS A 532 -8.70 -23.55 -45.26
CA LYS A 532 -9.12 -24.47 -46.32
C LYS A 532 -8.54 -24.09 -47.67
N GLN A 533 -8.54 -22.79 -47.99
CA GLN A 533 -7.92 -22.28 -49.21
C GLN A 533 -6.40 -22.53 -49.21
N TYR A 534 -5.70 -22.15 -48.13
CA TYR A 534 -4.27 -22.43 -47.95
C TYR A 534 -3.92 -23.92 -48.09
N ASN A 535 -4.70 -24.83 -47.50
CA ASN A 535 -4.43 -26.26 -47.62
C ASN A 535 -4.60 -26.77 -49.07
N LYS A 536 -5.58 -26.24 -49.81
CA LYS A 536 -5.76 -26.52 -51.25
C LYS A 536 -4.60 -25.96 -52.07
N ASP A 537 -4.24 -24.71 -51.88
CA ASP A 537 -3.16 -24.04 -52.61
C ASP A 537 -1.80 -24.69 -52.31
N LEU A 538 -1.58 -25.14 -51.07
CA LEU A 538 -0.39 -25.89 -50.66
C LEU A 538 -0.36 -27.29 -51.30
N GLN A 539 -1.51 -27.95 -51.46
CA GLN A 539 -1.60 -29.22 -52.19
C GLN A 539 -1.27 -29.01 -53.67
N GLU A 540 -1.90 -28.05 -54.35
CA GLU A 540 -1.63 -27.71 -55.76
C GLU A 540 -0.15 -27.31 -55.98
N TRP A 541 0.41 -26.49 -55.07
CA TRP A 541 1.83 -26.18 -55.05
C TRP A 541 2.72 -27.41 -54.80
N SER A 542 2.28 -28.39 -54.01
CA SER A 542 3.03 -29.63 -53.76
C SER A 542 3.04 -30.58 -54.97
N GLU A 543 1.94 -30.61 -55.73
CA GLU A 543 1.73 -31.48 -56.89
C GLU A 543 2.30 -30.91 -58.20
N ALA A 544 2.47 -29.58 -58.31
CA ALA A 544 3.10 -28.94 -59.46
C ALA A 544 4.54 -29.43 -59.75
N GLU A 545 4.99 -29.32 -61.00
CA GLU A 545 6.34 -29.70 -61.41
C GLU A 545 7.41 -28.75 -60.85
N GLN A 546 8.62 -29.25 -60.60
CA GLN A 546 9.69 -28.46 -59.95
C GLN A 546 10.14 -27.21 -60.74
N GLY A 547 9.88 -27.15 -62.05
CA GLY A 547 10.14 -25.96 -62.88
C GLY A 547 9.00 -24.92 -62.91
N SER A 548 7.83 -25.22 -62.33
CA SER A 548 6.63 -24.37 -62.37
C SER A 548 6.04 -24.06 -60.99
N LYS A 549 6.70 -24.49 -59.89
CA LYS A 549 6.39 -24.04 -58.53
C LYS A 549 6.74 -22.57 -58.36
N GLY A 550 5.73 -21.72 -58.19
CA GLY A 550 5.90 -20.36 -57.68
C GLY A 550 6.24 -20.36 -56.18
N ASP A 551 6.06 -19.20 -55.53
CA ASP A 551 6.24 -19.08 -54.08
C ASP A 551 5.34 -20.07 -53.32
N ARG A 552 5.87 -20.65 -52.25
CA ARG A 552 5.09 -21.54 -51.38
C ARG A 552 3.99 -20.71 -50.68
N PRO A 553 2.73 -21.17 -50.69
CA PRO A 553 1.65 -20.55 -49.91
C PRO A 553 2.04 -20.37 -48.43
N GLN A 554 1.59 -19.26 -47.83
CA GLN A 554 1.83 -18.96 -46.42
C GLN A 554 0.61 -19.34 -45.57
N GLU A 555 0.85 -19.94 -44.39
CA GLU A 555 -0.20 -20.28 -43.43
C GLU A 555 -0.91 -18.98 -42.97
N PRO A 556 -2.25 -18.91 -42.99
CA PRO A 556 -2.97 -17.70 -42.60
C PRO A 556 -2.70 -17.32 -41.14
N PRO A 557 -2.75 -16.02 -40.78
CA PRO A 557 -2.53 -15.56 -39.42
C PRO A 557 -3.64 -16.05 -38.49
N LYS A 558 -3.27 -16.53 -37.30
CA LYS A 558 -4.23 -17.08 -36.33
C LYS A 558 -5.16 -15.98 -35.79
N PRO A 559 -6.46 -16.27 -35.53
CA PRO A 559 -7.42 -15.26 -35.09
C PRO A 559 -6.99 -14.49 -33.84
N PRO A 560 -7.27 -13.18 -33.75
CA PRO A 560 -6.81 -12.35 -32.65
C PRO A 560 -7.47 -12.75 -31.31
N LEU A 561 -6.69 -12.65 -30.23
CA LEU A 561 -7.21 -12.91 -28.89
C LEU A 561 -8.02 -11.70 -28.38
N TYR A 562 -9.34 -11.85 -28.31
CA TYR A 562 -10.24 -10.80 -27.82
C TYR A 562 -10.24 -10.60 -26.30
N TYR A 563 -10.10 -11.68 -25.52
CA TYR A 563 -9.95 -11.64 -24.06
C TYR A 563 -9.29 -12.93 -23.53
N PHE A 564 -8.69 -12.84 -22.34
CA PHE A 564 -8.24 -13.96 -21.53
C PHE A 564 -8.67 -13.79 -20.07
N SER A 565 -8.80 -14.88 -19.31
CA SER A 565 -9.14 -14.85 -17.88
C SER A 565 -7.93 -15.08 -16.96
N ASP A 566 -6.89 -15.75 -17.47
CA ASP A 566 -5.62 -16.00 -16.79
C ASP A 566 -4.49 -16.02 -17.84
N ALA A 567 -3.29 -15.56 -17.45
CA ALA A 567 -2.07 -15.59 -18.26
C ALA A 567 -0.82 -15.30 -17.41
N THR A 568 0.27 -16.01 -17.66
CA THR A 568 1.58 -15.68 -17.09
C THR A 568 2.19 -14.43 -17.74
N GLY A 569 3.14 -13.78 -17.05
CA GLY A 569 3.85 -12.61 -17.59
C GLY A 569 4.55 -12.89 -18.93
N GLU A 570 5.17 -14.06 -19.09
CA GLU A 570 5.69 -14.52 -20.39
C GLU A 570 4.60 -14.76 -21.45
N GLY A 571 3.42 -15.25 -21.04
CA GLY A 571 2.27 -15.48 -21.93
C GLY A 571 1.73 -14.18 -22.52
N ILE A 572 1.57 -13.14 -21.69
CA ILE A 572 1.16 -11.79 -22.14
C ILE A 572 2.17 -11.23 -23.15
N LYS A 573 3.47 -11.32 -22.85
CA LYS A 573 4.56 -10.85 -23.73
C LYS A 573 4.59 -11.62 -25.06
N ALA A 574 4.38 -12.94 -25.04
CA ALA A 574 4.32 -13.76 -26.26
C ALA A 574 3.07 -13.48 -27.12
N GLN A 575 1.91 -13.24 -26.50
CA GLN A 575 0.66 -12.94 -27.22
C GLN A 575 0.66 -11.52 -27.81
N ALA A 576 1.35 -10.56 -27.19
CA ALA A 576 1.60 -9.27 -27.80
C ALA A 576 2.56 -9.39 -29.00
N ALA A 577 3.58 -10.27 -28.93
CA ALA A 577 4.52 -10.49 -30.03
C ALA A 577 3.89 -11.17 -31.26
N SER A 578 2.88 -12.02 -31.08
CA SER A 578 2.18 -12.66 -32.20
C SER A 578 1.08 -11.80 -32.84
N ALA A 579 0.67 -10.72 -32.17
CA ALA A 579 -0.35 -9.78 -32.67
C ALA A 579 -0.05 -8.33 -32.22
N PRO A 580 1.05 -7.71 -32.69
CA PRO A 580 1.56 -6.45 -32.13
C PRO A 580 0.60 -5.26 -32.26
N ASP A 581 -0.32 -5.28 -33.24
CA ASP A 581 -1.34 -4.25 -33.41
C ASP A 581 -2.62 -4.48 -32.56
N LYS A 582 -2.74 -5.60 -31.83
CA LYS A 582 -3.94 -5.92 -31.02
C LYS A 582 -3.70 -5.62 -29.53
N ALA A 583 -4.44 -4.64 -29.00
CA ALA A 583 -4.50 -4.42 -27.56
C ALA A 583 -5.12 -5.65 -26.84
N LEU A 584 -4.58 -6.02 -25.69
CA LEU A 584 -4.98 -7.19 -24.92
C LEU A 584 -6.07 -6.86 -23.90
N PHE A 585 -6.85 -7.86 -23.50
CA PHE A 585 -7.92 -7.70 -22.50
C PHE A 585 -7.90 -8.84 -21.47
N ALA A 586 -7.59 -8.51 -20.22
CA ALA A 586 -7.82 -9.41 -19.09
C ALA A 586 -9.27 -9.23 -18.59
N LEU A 587 -10.06 -10.30 -18.62
CA LEU A 587 -11.43 -10.36 -18.09
C LEU A 587 -11.47 -11.39 -16.96
N VAL A 588 -11.23 -10.91 -15.73
CA VAL A 588 -10.90 -11.75 -14.57
C VAL A 588 -12.05 -11.74 -13.56
N ASP A 589 -12.62 -12.91 -13.26
CA ASP A 589 -13.47 -13.02 -12.06
C ASP A 589 -12.56 -13.12 -10.82
N GLU A 590 -12.84 -12.31 -9.80
CA GLU A 590 -12.02 -12.11 -8.59
C GLU A 590 -10.58 -11.60 -8.86
N LEU A 591 -10.48 -10.31 -9.18
CA LEU A 591 -9.27 -9.51 -9.42
C LEU A 591 -8.17 -9.64 -8.34
N ALA A 592 -8.53 -10.02 -7.11
CA ALA A 592 -7.54 -10.30 -6.06
C ALA A 592 -6.67 -11.53 -6.37
N GLY A 593 -7.23 -12.55 -7.03
CA GLY A 593 -6.46 -13.70 -7.52
C GLY A 593 -5.39 -13.26 -8.53
N PHE A 594 -5.75 -12.36 -9.45
CA PHE A 594 -4.84 -11.80 -10.46
C PHE A 594 -3.63 -11.09 -9.83
N PHE A 595 -3.85 -10.22 -8.85
CA PHE A 595 -2.76 -9.53 -8.15
C PHE A 595 -1.88 -10.45 -7.30
N ASN A 596 -2.46 -11.49 -6.68
CA ASN A 596 -1.70 -12.47 -5.90
C ASN A 596 -0.87 -13.39 -6.80
N ALA A 597 -1.44 -13.89 -7.90
CA ALA A 597 -0.75 -14.72 -8.90
C ALA A 597 0.44 -13.98 -9.54
N SER A 598 0.32 -12.66 -9.74
CA SER A 598 1.36 -11.77 -10.27
C SER A 598 2.65 -11.67 -9.43
N ASN A 599 2.75 -12.36 -8.29
CA ASN A 599 3.99 -12.50 -7.51
C ASN A 599 4.45 -13.96 -7.31
N GLN A 600 3.62 -14.95 -7.67
CA GLN A 600 3.83 -16.36 -7.33
C GLN A 600 4.81 -17.08 -8.27
N TYR A 601 4.71 -16.85 -9.59
CA TYR A 601 5.47 -17.59 -10.61
C TYR A 601 7.01 -17.47 -10.52
N ARG A 602 7.54 -16.57 -9.68
CA ARG A 602 8.98 -16.44 -9.39
C ARG A 602 9.30 -16.36 -7.89
N GLY A 603 8.42 -16.87 -7.02
CA GLY A 603 8.65 -16.96 -5.58
C GLY A 603 8.94 -15.61 -4.92
N GLY A 604 8.09 -14.61 -5.15
CA GLY A 604 8.25 -13.25 -4.60
C GLY A 604 9.37 -12.43 -5.24
N ARG A 605 9.96 -12.88 -6.36
CA ARG A 605 10.97 -12.15 -7.16
C ARG A 605 10.50 -11.92 -8.61
N GLY A 606 9.21 -11.70 -8.81
CA GLY A 606 8.62 -11.33 -10.10
C GLY A 606 8.95 -9.89 -10.49
N SER A 607 8.97 -9.61 -11.80
CA SER A 607 8.85 -8.23 -12.33
C SER A 607 7.40 -7.87 -12.63
N ASP A 608 6.49 -8.82 -12.45
CA ASP A 608 5.24 -8.93 -13.19
C ASP A 608 4.25 -7.84 -12.76
N LYS A 609 4.31 -7.40 -11.49
CA LYS A 609 3.61 -6.18 -11.02
C LYS A 609 4.08 -4.93 -11.76
N GLN A 610 5.40 -4.75 -11.93
CA GLN A 610 5.97 -3.60 -12.65
C GLN A 610 5.68 -3.68 -14.16
N ASP A 611 5.69 -4.88 -14.74
CA ASP A 611 5.25 -5.13 -16.11
C ASP A 611 3.77 -4.73 -16.30
N LEU A 612 2.87 -5.08 -15.38
CA LEU A 612 1.45 -4.65 -15.42
C LEU A 612 1.28 -3.12 -15.36
N LEU A 613 2.10 -2.43 -14.57
CA LEU A 613 2.11 -0.96 -14.55
C LEU A 613 2.63 -0.38 -15.88
N SER A 614 3.63 -1.02 -16.51
CA SER A 614 4.15 -0.59 -17.81
C SER A 614 3.09 -0.73 -18.92
N TYR A 615 2.33 -1.84 -18.92
CA TYR A 615 1.25 -2.06 -19.91
C TYR A 615 0.06 -1.11 -19.75
N PHE A 616 -0.19 -0.61 -18.54
CA PHE A 616 -1.18 0.46 -18.33
C PHE A 616 -0.73 1.73 -19.04
N ASP A 617 0.52 2.14 -18.83
CA ASP A 617 1.14 3.32 -19.43
C ASP A 617 1.55 3.07 -20.92
N GLY A 618 1.30 1.86 -21.43
CA GLY A 618 1.38 1.46 -22.84
C GLY A 618 2.78 1.03 -23.32
N THR A 619 3.76 0.98 -22.42
CA THR A 619 5.15 0.64 -22.75
C THR A 619 5.32 -0.88 -22.85
N GLY A 620 6.01 -1.32 -23.91
CA GLY A 620 6.23 -2.74 -24.19
C GLY A 620 7.42 -3.35 -23.45
N ALA A 621 7.91 -4.49 -23.95
CA ALA A 621 8.92 -5.29 -23.26
C ALA A 621 9.85 -6.03 -24.23
N THR A 622 11.16 -5.88 -24.01
CA THR A 622 12.23 -6.67 -24.64
C THR A 622 12.67 -7.79 -23.68
N VAL A 623 12.69 -9.03 -24.14
CA VAL A 623 13.05 -10.22 -23.34
C VAL A 623 14.23 -10.95 -23.96
N LEU A 624 15.40 -10.74 -23.36
CA LEU A 624 16.65 -11.43 -23.69
C LEU A 624 16.76 -12.78 -22.97
N ARG A 625 17.32 -13.79 -23.64
CA ARG A 625 17.78 -15.07 -23.05
C ARG A 625 19.12 -15.47 -23.66
N SER A 626 19.71 -16.58 -23.19
CA SER A 626 21.03 -17.08 -23.63
C SER A 626 21.10 -17.51 -25.11
N GLY A 627 19.98 -17.55 -25.83
CA GLY A 627 19.91 -17.77 -27.28
C GLY A 627 19.58 -16.50 -28.09
N GLY A 628 19.64 -15.31 -27.48
CA GLY A 628 19.29 -14.03 -28.11
C GLY A 628 17.98 -13.42 -27.62
N VAL A 629 17.43 -12.51 -28.41
CA VAL A 629 16.11 -11.88 -28.20
C VAL A 629 15.02 -12.93 -28.43
N LYS A 630 14.14 -13.15 -27.45
CA LYS A 630 12.97 -14.05 -27.59
C LYS A 630 11.68 -13.29 -27.90
N VAL A 631 11.52 -12.10 -27.32
CA VAL A 631 10.40 -11.19 -27.55
C VAL A 631 10.98 -9.79 -27.60
N ASP A 632 10.59 -9.01 -28.59
CA ASP A 632 10.83 -7.57 -28.61
C ASP A 632 9.59 -6.89 -29.17
N VAL A 633 8.90 -6.12 -28.33
CA VAL A 633 7.62 -5.48 -28.65
C VAL A 633 7.65 -4.09 -28.03
N THR A 634 7.60 -3.04 -28.85
CA THR A 634 7.78 -1.64 -28.43
C THR A 634 6.65 -1.14 -27.52
N ASN A 635 5.40 -1.55 -27.80
CA ASN A 635 4.20 -1.14 -27.10
C ASN A 635 3.38 -2.36 -26.72
N ILE A 636 2.99 -2.50 -25.45
CA ILE A 636 2.03 -3.52 -25.01
C ILE A 636 0.87 -2.78 -24.35
N TYR A 637 -0.30 -2.81 -24.99
CA TYR A 637 -1.51 -2.17 -24.49
C TYR A 637 -2.40 -3.22 -23.85
N LEU A 638 -2.61 -3.14 -22.53
CA LEU A 638 -3.50 -4.03 -21.79
C LEU A 638 -4.67 -3.21 -21.20
N SER A 639 -5.90 -3.68 -21.41
CA SER A 639 -7.05 -3.32 -20.55
C SER A 639 -7.32 -4.45 -19.57
N ILE A 640 -7.80 -4.14 -18.36
CA ILE A 640 -8.14 -5.12 -17.33
C ILE A 640 -9.54 -4.80 -16.80
N LEU A 641 -10.45 -5.76 -16.84
CA LEU A 641 -11.75 -5.67 -16.19
C LEU A 641 -11.88 -6.82 -15.19
N GLY A 642 -12.15 -6.50 -13.92
CA GLY A 642 -12.29 -7.52 -12.89
C GLY A 642 -13.25 -7.16 -11.74
N THR A 643 -13.75 -8.21 -11.09
CA THR A 643 -14.63 -8.12 -9.92
C THR A 643 -13.80 -8.19 -8.65
N ILE A 644 -14.23 -7.51 -7.59
CA ILE A 644 -13.66 -7.68 -6.26
C ILE A 644 -14.77 -7.61 -5.20
N GLN A 645 -14.52 -8.18 -4.03
CA GLN A 645 -15.39 -8.08 -2.86
C GLN A 645 -14.96 -6.87 -2.02
N PRO A 646 -15.88 -6.09 -1.41
CA PRO A 646 -15.52 -4.92 -0.60
C PRO A 646 -14.45 -5.22 0.45
N GLU A 647 -14.58 -6.35 1.14
CA GLU A 647 -13.64 -6.76 2.19
C GLU A 647 -12.26 -7.15 1.64
N ILE A 648 -12.21 -7.84 0.50
CA ILE A 648 -10.94 -8.20 -0.15
C ILE A 648 -10.24 -6.96 -0.71
N LEU A 649 -11.00 -5.98 -1.22
CA LEU A 649 -10.46 -4.68 -1.63
C LEU A 649 -9.89 -3.91 -0.43
N ARG A 650 -10.61 -3.85 0.71
CA ARG A 650 -10.08 -3.24 1.94
C ARG A 650 -8.77 -3.89 2.37
N GLN A 651 -8.71 -5.23 2.38
CA GLN A 651 -7.48 -5.96 2.73
C GLN A 651 -6.34 -5.69 1.75
N ALA A 652 -6.62 -5.62 0.45
CA ALA A 652 -5.61 -5.37 -0.58
C ALA A 652 -5.18 -3.88 -0.73
N MET A 653 -5.96 -2.94 -0.18
CA MET A 653 -5.57 -1.53 -0.01
C MET A 653 -4.85 -1.28 1.33
N GLY A 654 -4.98 -2.18 2.32
CA GLY A 654 -4.29 -2.08 3.62
C GLY A 654 -4.58 -0.77 4.33
N ASN A 655 -3.55 -0.04 4.74
CA ASN A 655 -3.66 1.30 5.35
C ASN A 655 -3.95 2.42 4.32
N THR A 656 -4.57 2.10 3.17
CA THR A 656 -4.80 2.98 2.00
C THR A 656 -3.55 3.55 1.31
N ASN A 657 -2.34 3.12 1.69
CA ASN A 657 -1.08 3.59 1.11
C ASN A 657 -0.75 2.86 -0.22
N ASP A 658 -1.20 3.42 -1.34
CA ASP A 658 -0.88 2.92 -2.68
C ASP A 658 0.41 3.53 -3.25
N PHE A 659 1.55 3.20 -2.63
CA PHE A 659 2.87 3.77 -2.97
C PHE A 659 3.28 3.62 -4.45
N ASP A 660 2.84 2.54 -5.11
CA ASP A 660 3.15 2.26 -6.52
C ASP A 660 2.07 2.78 -7.51
N GLY A 661 0.96 3.32 -7.00
CA GLY A 661 -0.21 3.70 -7.79
C GLY A 661 -0.88 2.51 -8.51
N SER A 662 -0.92 1.34 -7.86
CA SER A 662 -1.47 0.10 -8.42
C SER A 662 -3.00 0.10 -8.46
N TRP A 663 -3.64 0.59 -7.40
CA TRP A 663 -5.09 0.73 -7.28
C TRP A 663 -5.59 2.06 -7.86
N ALA A 664 -4.77 3.12 -7.74
CA ALA A 664 -5.03 4.46 -8.31
C ALA A 664 -5.23 4.47 -9.85
N ARG A 665 -4.82 3.41 -10.55
CA ARG A 665 -5.03 3.23 -12.00
C ARG A 665 -6.41 2.64 -12.37
N PHE A 666 -7.19 2.14 -11.41
CA PHE A 666 -8.49 1.51 -11.67
C PHE A 666 -9.66 2.49 -11.58
N LEU A 667 -10.55 2.43 -12.58
CA LEU A 667 -11.89 2.98 -12.50
C LEU A 667 -12.75 2.07 -11.63
N ILE A 668 -12.98 2.48 -10.39
CA ILE A 668 -13.68 1.68 -9.37
C ILE A 668 -15.17 2.09 -9.31
N ALA A 669 -16.09 1.14 -9.48
CA ALA A 669 -17.53 1.36 -9.35
C ALA A 669 -18.15 0.40 -8.33
N ILE A 670 -18.91 0.94 -7.37
CA ILE A 670 -19.51 0.18 -6.28
C ILE A 670 -20.98 -0.17 -6.59
N GLN A 671 -21.28 -1.46 -6.74
CA GLN A 671 -22.64 -1.99 -6.72
C GLN A 671 -23.06 -2.24 -5.26
N PRO A 672 -24.12 -1.60 -4.76
CA PRO A 672 -24.65 -1.90 -3.42
C PRO A 672 -25.32 -3.27 -3.42
N ASN A 673 -25.35 -3.91 -2.25
CA ASN A 673 -26.19 -5.08 -2.05
C ASN A 673 -27.64 -4.62 -1.88
N THR A 674 -28.44 -4.77 -2.95
CA THR A 674 -29.85 -4.40 -3.02
C THR A 674 -30.67 -5.57 -3.54
N PRO A 675 -31.86 -5.87 -2.97
CA PRO A 675 -32.70 -6.95 -3.44
C PRO A 675 -33.08 -6.74 -4.91
N SER A 676 -33.21 -7.84 -5.65
CA SER A 676 -33.69 -7.83 -7.03
C SER A 676 -34.91 -8.72 -7.13
N GLU A 677 -35.98 -8.19 -7.71
CA GLU A 677 -37.11 -8.99 -8.14
C GLU A 677 -36.75 -9.75 -9.43
N LEU A 678 -37.42 -10.89 -9.66
CA LEU A 678 -37.34 -11.62 -10.93
C LEU A 678 -38.47 -11.10 -11.83
N PRO A 679 -38.18 -10.43 -12.95
CA PRO A 679 -39.20 -9.86 -13.81
C PRO A 679 -39.89 -10.93 -14.68
N ASP A 680 -41.14 -10.67 -15.10
CA ASP A 680 -41.99 -11.64 -15.82
C ASP A 680 -41.41 -12.08 -17.18
N GLU A 681 -41.79 -13.26 -17.67
CA GLU A 681 -41.32 -13.84 -18.95
C GLU A 681 -41.62 -12.98 -20.19
N HIS A 682 -42.48 -11.96 -20.09
CA HIS A 682 -42.98 -11.17 -21.22
C HIS A 682 -42.19 -9.89 -21.52
N HIS A 683 -41.03 -9.67 -20.88
CA HIS A 683 -40.16 -8.57 -21.29
C HIS A 683 -39.49 -8.84 -22.64
N ALA A 684 -39.84 -8.02 -23.65
CA ALA A 684 -39.19 -8.01 -24.95
C ALA A 684 -37.70 -7.67 -24.80
N GLY A 685 -36.86 -8.71 -24.78
CA GLY A 685 -35.44 -8.61 -24.50
C GLY A 685 -34.71 -7.70 -25.48
N VAL A 686 -34.01 -6.68 -24.96
CA VAL A 686 -33.10 -5.85 -25.74
C VAL A 686 -31.89 -6.70 -26.12
N ASP A 687 -31.69 -6.94 -27.42
CA ASP A 687 -30.48 -7.61 -27.92
C ASP A 687 -29.26 -6.69 -27.83
N MET A 688 -28.72 -6.58 -26.63
CA MET A 688 -27.43 -5.95 -26.38
C MET A 688 -26.27 -6.74 -27.01
N LYS A 689 -26.40 -8.05 -27.24
CA LYS A 689 -25.29 -8.88 -27.73
C LYS A 689 -24.87 -8.42 -29.11
N ASP A 690 -25.81 -8.34 -30.05
CA ASP A 690 -25.51 -7.99 -31.44
C ASP A 690 -25.45 -6.47 -31.66
N LEU A 691 -26.14 -5.67 -30.84
CA LEU A 691 -25.93 -4.23 -30.75
C LEU A 691 -24.49 -3.89 -30.35
N LEU A 692 -24.01 -4.40 -29.21
CA LEU A 692 -22.66 -4.09 -28.72
C LEU A 692 -21.59 -4.73 -29.62
N ALA A 693 -21.82 -5.93 -30.17
CA ALA A 693 -20.92 -6.54 -31.16
C ALA A 693 -20.78 -5.68 -32.42
N THR A 694 -21.83 -4.98 -32.85
CA THR A 694 -21.77 -4.06 -34.00
C THR A 694 -20.81 -2.90 -33.73
N TYR A 695 -20.93 -2.23 -32.58
CA TYR A 695 -20.00 -1.19 -32.17
C TYR A 695 -18.58 -1.73 -31.92
N PHE A 696 -18.46 -2.92 -31.32
CA PHE A 696 -17.16 -3.51 -31.05
C PHE A 696 -16.41 -3.85 -32.35
N ARG A 697 -17.10 -4.39 -33.36
CA ARG A 697 -16.52 -4.67 -34.69
C ARG A 697 -16.12 -3.38 -35.40
N ALA A 698 -16.93 -2.32 -35.30
CA ALA A 698 -16.59 -1.01 -35.86
C ALA A 698 -15.32 -0.42 -35.23
N ILE A 699 -15.19 -0.45 -33.90
CA ILE A 699 -13.99 0.05 -33.19
C ILE A 699 -12.77 -0.83 -33.49
N HIS A 700 -12.93 -2.15 -33.55
CA HIS A 700 -11.83 -3.05 -33.88
C HIS A 700 -11.26 -2.83 -35.28
N ASN A 701 -12.10 -2.39 -36.22
CA ASN A 701 -11.73 -2.14 -37.61
C ASN A 701 -11.25 -0.71 -37.87
N LEU A 702 -11.23 0.18 -36.86
CA LEU A 702 -10.60 1.50 -37.01
C LEU A 702 -9.07 1.37 -37.20
N PRO A 703 -8.46 2.28 -37.98
CA PRO A 703 -7.01 2.36 -38.07
C PRO A 703 -6.40 2.90 -36.76
N LYS A 704 -5.12 2.59 -36.55
CA LYS A 704 -4.27 3.26 -35.55
C LYS A 704 -4.32 4.77 -35.78
N THR A 705 -4.74 5.53 -34.76
CA THR A 705 -5.00 6.97 -34.89
C THR A 705 -4.37 7.77 -33.75
N GLU A 706 -3.68 8.87 -34.07
CA GLU A 706 -3.25 9.88 -33.11
C GLU A 706 -4.36 10.93 -32.96
N TYR A 707 -4.92 11.07 -31.75
CA TYR A 707 -5.93 12.05 -31.41
C TYR A 707 -5.31 13.26 -30.68
N ARG A 708 -5.97 14.41 -30.77
CA ARG A 708 -5.65 15.64 -30.04
C ARG A 708 -6.89 16.28 -29.44
N LEU A 709 -6.72 17.10 -28.41
CA LEU A 709 -7.81 17.97 -27.92
C LEU A 709 -7.96 19.20 -28.83
N SER A 710 -9.19 19.68 -29.03
CA SER A 710 -9.42 21.02 -29.59
C SER A 710 -8.88 22.10 -28.66
N LYS A 711 -8.66 23.32 -29.17
CA LYS A 711 -8.06 24.42 -28.39
C LYS A 711 -8.80 24.69 -27.07
N ASP A 712 -10.12 24.70 -27.10
CA ASP A 712 -10.94 24.97 -25.90
C ASP A 712 -11.07 23.75 -25.00
N ALA A 713 -11.07 22.54 -25.59
CA ALA A 713 -10.97 21.30 -24.83
C ALA A 713 -9.65 21.20 -24.05
N PHE A 714 -8.54 21.62 -24.65
CA PHE A 714 -7.23 21.69 -24.00
C PHE A 714 -7.20 22.73 -22.87
N LYS A 715 -7.72 23.95 -23.08
CA LYS A 715 -7.85 24.96 -22.01
C LYS A 715 -8.64 24.43 -20.80
N PHE A 716 -9.77 23.77 -21.04
CA PHE A 716 -10.60 23.21 -19.97
C PHE A 716 -9.97 21.98 -19.31
N TYR A 717 -9.22 21.17 -20.06
CA TYR A 717 -8.40 20.09 -19.50
C TYR A 717 -7.27 20.65 -18.62
N GLN A 718 -6.63 21.76 -19.01
CA GLN A 718 -5.53 22.38 -18.27
C GLN A 718 -5.96 22.90 -16.89
N SER A 719 -7.15 23.51 -16.77
CA SER A 719 -7.65 23.94 -15.45
C SER A 719 -7.96 22.74 -14.54
N TRP A 720 -8.50 21.65 -15.09
CA TRP A 720 -8.70 20.38 -14.37
C TRP A 720 -7.38 19.73 -13.93
N TYR A 721 -6.39 19.66 -14.83
CA TYR A 721 -5.04 19.15 -14.54
C TYR A 721 -4.39 19.95 -13.40
N ASN A 722 -4.38 21.28 -13.49
CA ASN A 722 -3.84 22.16 -12.46
C ASN A 722 -4.54 21.96 -11.10
N ARG A 723 -5.86 21.71 -11.09
CA ARG A 723 -6.62 21.42 -9.87
C ARG A 723 -6.29 20.05 -9.28
N LEU A 724 -6.07 19.03 -10.11
CA LEU A 724 -5.58 17.73 -9.65
C LEU A 724 -4.18 17.82 -9.05
N GLU A 725 -3.28 18.60 -9.65
CA GLU A 725 -1.92 18.82 -9.12
C GLU A 725 -1.92 19.55 -7.76
N GLN A 726 -2.77 20.57 -7.59
CA GLN A 726 -2.97 21.21 -6.28
C GLN A 726 -3.39 20.17 -5.23
N LEU A 727 -4.39 19.35 -5.53
CA LEU A 727 -4.90 18.30 -4.64
C LEU A 727 -3.85 17.20 -4.39
N ARG A 728 -3.02 16.85 -5.38
CA ARG A 728 -1.90 15.91 -5.23
C ARG A 728 -0.82 16.43 -4.28
N VAL A 729 -0.59 17.75 -4.23
CA VAL A 729 0.38 18.35 -3.33
C VAL A 729 -0.19 18.56 -1.92
N SER A 730 -1.46 18.98 -1.79
CA SER A 730 -2.02 19.37 -0.49
C SER A 730 -2.64 18.23 0.32
N HIS A 731 -2.99 17.09 -0.27
CA HIS A 731 -3.78 16.06 0.40
C HIS A 731 -2.94 15.14 1.32
N PRO A 732 -3.33 14.89 2.58
CA PRO A 732 -2.51 14.12 3.52
C PRO A 732 -2.30 12.66 3.11
N SER A 733 -3.41 11.91 2.91
CA SER A 733 -3.36 10.48 2.53
C SER A 733 -2.57 10.25 1.24
N SER A 734 -1.59 9.35 1.28
CA SER A 734 -0.69 9.07 0.15
C SER A 734 -1.41 8.40 -1.02
N GLY A 735 -2.35 7.48 -0.75
CA GLY A 735 -3.15 6.83 -1.79
C GLY A 735 -4.03 7.82 -2.56
N MET A 736 -4.65 8.78 -1.88
CA MET A 736 -5.40 9.84 -2.57
C MET A 736 -4.51 10.74 -3.42
N ARG A 737 -3.26 11.01 -3.01
CA ARG A 737 -2.29 11.70 -3.88
C ARG A 737 -1.96 10.87 -5.13
N ALA A 738 -1.79 9.55 -5.01
CA ALA A 738 -1.63 8.67 -6.16
C ALA A 738 -2.87 8.68 -7.09
N VAL A 739 -4.08 8.72 -6.53
CA VAL A 739 -5.35 8.82 -7.27
C VAL A 739 -5.41 10.12 -8.09
N TYR A 740 -5.14 11.29 -7.49
CA TYR A 740 -5.12 12.55 -8.23
C TYR A 740 -4.05 12.54 -9.35
N SER A 741 -2.87 11.96 -9.08
CA SER A 741 -1.77 11.77 -10.06
C SER A 741 -2.08 10.79 -11.20
N LYS A 742 -3.18 10.02 -11.13
CA LYS A 742 -3.62 9.13 -12.24
C LYS A 742 -4.94 9.55 -12.86
N ALA A 743 -5.75 10.33 -12.15
CA ALA A 743 -6.96 10.96 -12.66
C ALA A 743 -6.71 11.85 -13.89
N GLU A 744 -5.57 12.55 -13.95
CA GLU A 744 -5.12 13.34 -15.12
C GLU A 744 -5.14 12.51 -16.41
N GLY A 745 -4.35 11.43 -16.46
CA GLY A 745 -4.30 10.52 -17.60
C GLY A 745 -5.62 9.79 -17.83
N LEU A 746 -6.27 9.27 -16.78
CA LEU A 746 -7.57 8.56 -16.87
C LEU A 746 -8.67 9.44 -17.50
N THR A 747 -8.65 10.76 -17.25
CA THR A 747 -9.55 11.72 -17.91
C THR A 747 -9.36 11.71 -19.43
N GLY A 748 -8.12 11.77 -19.91
CA GLY A 748 -7.83 11.69 -21.35
C GLY A 748 -8.22 10.34 -21.96
N ARG A 749 -7.99 9.24 -21.24
CA ARG A 749 -8.36 7.87 -21.65
C ARG A 749 -9.88 7.73 -21.81
N LEU A 750 -10.65 8.24 -20.85
CA LEU A 750 -12.12 8.30 -20.93
C LEU A 750 -12.58 9.15 -22.13
N ALA A 751 -12.00 10.35 -22.32
CA ALA A 751 -12.37 11.24 -23.42
C ALA A 751 -12.17 10.62 -24.81
N LEU A 752 -11.07 9.87 -25.03
CA LEU A 752 -10.80 9.14 -26.28
C LEU A 752 -11.89 8.08 -26.55
N ASN A 753 -12.18 7.22 -25.57
CA ASN A 753 -13.18 6.16 -25.73
C ASN A 753 -14.59 6.73 -25.95
N LEU A 754 -14.98 7.77 -25.22
CA LEU A 754 -16.26 8.47 -25.42
C LEU A 754 -16.33 9.10 -26.82
N HIS A 755 -15.28 9.80 -27.27
CA HIS A 755 -15.23 10.44 -28.58
C HIS A 755 -15.49 9.44 -29.71
N VAL A 756 -14.78 8.31 -29.71
CA VAL A 756 -14.96 7.25 -30.71
C VAL A 756 -16.37 6.64 -30.69
N LEU A 757 -16.94 6.42 -29.49
CA LEU A 757 -18.32 5.94 -29.37
C LEU A 757 -19.36 6.95 -29.90
N HIS A 758 -19.19 8.24 -29.63
CA HIS A 758 -20.10 9.30 -30.11
C HIS A 758 -20.05 9.49 -31.62
N GLU A 759 -18.86 9.46 -32.24
CA GLU A 759 -18.72 9.59 -33.69
C GLU A 759 -19.29 8.36 -34.41
N LEU A 760 -18.94 7.14 -33.99
CA LEU A 760 -19.47 5.90 -34.58
C LEU A 760 -20.99 5.76 -34.38
N ALA A 761 -21.54 6.18 -33.24
CA ALA A 761 -23.00 6.15 -33.02
C ALA A 761 -23.76 7.25 -33.78
N SER A 762 -23.03 8.22 -34.34
CA SER A 762 -23.53 9.20 -35.30
C SER A 762 -23.28 8.78 -36.76
N ASP A 763 -22.90 7.52 -36.99
CA ASP A 763 -22.55 6.94 -38.29
C ASP A 763 -21.40 7.68 -39.02
N ARG A 764 -20.46 8.27 -38.26
CA ARG A 764 -19.25 8.95 -38.76
C ARG A 764 -17.96 8.20 -38.42
N THR A 765 -16.92 8.43 -39.22
CA THR A 765 -15.54 8.12 -38.83
C THR A 765 -15.06 9.09 -37.73
N PRO A 766 -14.39 8.63 -36.67
CA PRO A 766 -13.91 9.53 -35.62
C PRO A 766 -12.91 10.56 -36.12
N SER A 767 -13.21 11.84 -35.89
CA SER A 767 -12.27 12.95 -36.12
C SER A 767 -11.03 12.79 -35.23
N MET A 768 -9.85 13.16 -35.73
CA MET A 768 -8.62 13.23 -34.93
C MET A 768 -8.70 14.27 -33.79
N GLU A 769 -9.65 15.22 -33.86
CA GLU A 769 -9.80 16.28 -32.86
C GLU A 769 -11.01 16.03 -31.95
N ILE A 770 -10.73 15.92 -30.65
CA ILE A 770 -11.72 15.69 -29.58
C ILE A 770 -12.31 17.04 -29.12
N PRO A 771 -13.63 17.24 -29.19
CA PRO A 771 -14.27 18.50 -28.82
C PRO A 771 -14.49 18.64 -27.31
N LEU A 772 -14.70 19.89 -26.86
CA LEU A 772 -14.87 20.26 -25.45
C LEU A 772 -15.96 19.45 -24.70
N ALA A 773 -17.03 19.03 -25.39
CA ALA A 773 -18.09 18.22 -24.80
C ALA A 773 -17.57 16.89 -24.22
N ARG A 774 -16.77 16.14 -25.01
CA ARG A 774 -16.21 14.84 -24.59
C ARG A 774 -15.25 14.97 -23.39
N ILE A 775 -14.53 16.09 -23.30
CA ILE A 775 -13.66 16.39 -22.15
C ILE A 775 -14.47 16.77 -20.90
N LYS A 776 -15.55 17.55 -21.03
CA LYS A 776 -16.46 17.84 -19.90
C LYS A 776 -17.12 16.56 -19.36
N GLU A 777 -17.58 15.70 -20.26
CA GLU A 777 -18.12 14.37 -19.93
C GLU A 777 -17.09 13.50 -19.19
N ALA A 778 -15.86 13.39 -19.71
CA ALA A 778 -14.79 12.61 -19.10
C ALA A 778 -14.35 13.15 -17.73
N ILE A 779 -14.31 14.48 -17.54
CA ILE A 779 -14.02 15.11 -16.24
C ILE A 779 -15.11 14.80 -15.22
N ASN A 780 -16.38 14.86 -15.62
CA ASN A 780 -17.50 14.54 -14.72
C ASN A 780 -17.51 13.06 -14.30
N LEU A 781 -17.20 12.14 -15.23
CA LEU A 781 -16.95 10.73 -14.88
C LEU A 781 -15.76 10.58 -13.92
N MET A 782 -14.65 11.26 -14.17
CA MET A 782 -13.47 11.18 -13.30
C MET A 782 -13.74 11.75 -11.90
N LYS A 783 -14.54 12.81 -11.77
CA LYS A 783 -15.05 13.30 -10.47
C LYS A 783 -15.84 12.21 -9.72
N PHE A 784 -16.77 11.53 -10.39
CA PHE A 784 -17.50 10.40 -9.80
C PHE A 784 -16.55 9.28 -9.33
N TYR A 785 -15.59 8.86 -10.17
CA TYR A 785 -14.64 7.81 -9.81
C TYR A 785 -13.73 8.20 -8.64
N ILE A 786 -13.29 9.46 -8.56
CA ILE A 786 -12.60 10.00 -7.37
C ILE A 786 -13.52 9.92 -6.14
N GLY A 787 -14.81 10.21 -6.28
CA GLY A 787 -15.81 10.04 -5.23
C GLY A 787 -15.91 8.60 -4.72
N GLN A 788 -16.00 7.62 -5.61
CA GLN A 788 -16.02 6.20 -5.25
C GLN A 788 -14.76 5.78 -4.47
N VAL A 789 -13.57 6.29 -4.84
CA VAL A 789 -12.34 6.00 -4.10
C VAL A 789 -12.30 6.70 -2.74
N LYS A 790 -12.78 7.95 -2.63
CA LYS A 790 -12.93 8.64 -1.34
C LYS A 790 -13.84 7.87 -0.37
N MET A 791 -14.97 7.36 -0.85
CA MET A 791 -15.85 6.49 -0.06
C MET A 791 -15.09 5.26 0.46
N ILE A 792 -14.30 4.59 -0.39
CA ILE A 792 -13.54 3.40 0.01
C ILE A 792 -12.49 3.75 1.06
N HIS A 793 -11.73 4.84 0.89
CA HIS A 793 -10.80 5.34 1.89
C HIS A 793 -11.50 5.59 3.24
N ALA A 794 -12.65 6.26 3.27
CA ALA A 794 -13.44 6.45 4.50
C ALA A 794 -13.99 5.13 5.07
N THR A 795 -14.28 4.10 4.26
CA THR A 795 -14.64 2.78 4.81
C THR A 795 -13.45 2.04 5.44
N VAL A 796 -12.21 2.32 5.00
CA VAL A 796 -10.98 1.71 5.52
C VAL A 796 -10.46 2.45 6.76
N ASP A 797 -10.57 3.77 6.80
CA ASP A 797 -10.14 4.56 7.94
C ASP A 797 -11.14 4.42 9.11
N ASP A 798 -10.67 3.85 10.22
CA ASP A 798 -11.39 3.74 11.50
C ASP A 798 -10.82 4.72 12.55
N SER A 799 -9.88 5.60 12.19
CA SER A 799 -9.13 6.43 13.16
C SER A 799 -9.73 7.82 13.43
N THR A 800 -10.54 8.37 12.52
CA THR A 800 -11.19 9.68 12.68
C THR A 800 -12.72 9.56 12.79
N HIS A 801 -13.36 10.60 13.31
CA HIS A 801 -14.77 10.57 13.71
C HIS A 801 -15.73 10.66 12.52
N ALA A 802 -15.47 11.53 11.54
CA ALA A 802 -16.33 11.71 10.37
C ALA A 802 -16.54 10.43 9.54
N PRO A 803 -15.52 9.60 9.24
CA PRO A 803 -15.70 8.29 8.61
C PRO A 803 -16.51 7.29 9.46
N GLN A 804 -16.39 7.34 10.79
CA GLN A 804 -17.22 6.52 11.68
C GLN A 804 -18.69 6.97 11.67
N ILE A 805 -18.96 8.28 11.70
CA ILE A 805 -20.30 8.87 11.57
C ILE A 805 -20.91 8.50 10.19
N PHE A 806 -20.11 8.57 9.12
CA PHE A 806 -20.51 8.15 7.78
C PHE A 806 -20.96 6.67 7.74
N LYS A 807 -20.22 5.76 8.39
CA LYS A 807 -20.58 4.34 8.51
C LYS A 807 -21.94 4.14 9.22
N VAL A 808 -22.27 4.97 10.21
CA VAL A 808 -23.58 4.95 10.92
C VAL A 808 -24.72 5.41 10.01
N ILE A 809 -24.51 6.48 9.24
CA ILE A 809 -25.46 6.98 8.23
C ILE A 809 -25.70 5.91 7.15
N GLU A 810 -24.65 5.30 6.62
CA GLU A 810 -24.75 4.29 5.57
C GLU A 810 -25.49 3.03 6.05
N LEU A 811 -25.20 2.55 7.27
CA LEU A 811 -25.87 1.38 7.86
C LEU A 811 -27.40 1.58 7.96
N SER A 812 -27.85 2.78 8.34
CA SER A 812 -29.28 3.12 8.35
C SER A 812 -29.87 3.29 6.94
N LYS A 813 -29.15 3.92 6.00
CA LYS A 813 -29.58 3.99 4.58
C LYS A 813 -29.75 2.57 3.99
N ARG A 814 -28.81 1.64 4.24
CA ARG A 814 -28.87 0.23 3.78
C ARG A 814 -30.12 -0.49 4.28
N LYS A 815 -30.45 -0.37 5.57
CA LYS A 815 -31.68 -0.95 6.14
C LYS A 815 -32.95 -0.48 5.43
N GLN A 816 -33.06 0.82 5.17
CA GLN A 816 -34.22 1.39 4.48
C GLN A 816 -34.35 0.87 3.03
N LEU A 817 -33.22 0.67 2.35
CA LEU A 817 -33.17 0.05 1.01
C LEU A 817 -33.48 -1.47 1.02
N ALA A 818 -33.36 -2.14 2.17
CA ALA A 818 -33.77 -3.53 2.37
C ALA A 818 -35.25 -3.68 2.78
N GLY A 819 -35.99 -2.57 2.92
CA GLY A 819 -37.40 -2.58 3.36
C GLY A 819 -37.60 -2.61 4.88
N GLU A 820 -36.52 -2.49 5.68
CA GLU A 820 -36.64 -2.27 7.12
C GLU A 820 -37.05 -0.82 7.44
N ASP A 821 -37.51 -0.57 8.66
CA ASP A 821 -37.92 0.77 9.14
C ASP A 821 -36.78 1.81 9.18
N GLY A 822 -35.54 1.37 9.05
CA GLY A 822 -34.31 2.17 9.02
C GLY A 822 -33.66 2.41 10.37
N TRP A 823 -34.29 2.02 11.47
CA TRP A 823 -33.78 2.31 12.80
C TRP A 823 -32.64 1.36 13.20
N ILE A 824 -31.55 1.93 13.69
CA ILE A 824 -30.37 1.21 14.18
C ILE A 824 -30.08 1.55 15.63
N LYS A 825 -29.60 0.55 16.38
CA LYS A 825 -29.20 0.63 17.79
C LYS A 825 -27.70 0.65 17.92
N ALA A 826 -27.20 1.14 19.06
CA ALA A 826 -25.77 1.08 19.39
C ALA A 826 -25.20 -0.35 19.23
N ARG A 827 -25.99 -1.40 19.56
CA ARG A 827 -25.59 -2.80 19.33
C ARG A 827 -25.33 -3.12 17.86
N ASP A 828 -26.12 -2.54 16.94
CA ASP A 828 -26.10 -2.85 15.52
C ASP A 828 -24.90 -2.16 14.83
N ILE A 829 -24.51 -0.98 15.33
CA ILE A 829 -23.23 -0.33 15.00
C ILE A 829 -22.06 -1.20 15.47
N ILE A 830 -22.07 -1.62 16.74
CA ILE A 830 -21.00 -2.44 17.33
C ILE A 830 -20.85 -3.79 16.62
N SER A 831 -21.95 -4.45 16.20
CA SER A 831 -21.87 -5.70 15.44
C SER A 831 -21.31 -5.55 14.03
N ASN A 832 -21.32 -4.33 13.48
CA ASN A 832 -20.72 -4.00 12.19
C ASN A 832 -19.36 -3.26 12.32
N SER A 833 -18.83 -3.13 13.53
CA SER A 833 -17.52 -2.50 13.80
C SER A 833 -16.34 -3.48 13.63
N SER A 834 -15.16 -2.93 13.33
CA SER A 834 -13.95 -3.72 13.10
C SER A 834 -13.52 -4.52 14.35
N LYS A 835 -13.15 -5.80 14.17
CA LYS A 835 -12.63 -6.65 15.27
C LYS A 835 -11.36 -6.09 15.94
N LYS A 836 -10.63 -5.18 15.28
CA LYS A 836 -9.44 -4.50 15.85
C LYS A 836 -9.77 -3.25 16.65
N ASN A 837 -10.90 -2.59 16.41
CA ASN A 837 -11.27 -1.33 17.04
C ASN A 837 -12.77 -1.36 17.41
N ARG A 838 -13.11 -2.17 18.42
CA ARG A 838 -14.50 -2.48 18.76
C ARG A 838 -15.09 -1.41 19.67
N LEU A 839 -15.92 -0.56 19.09
CA LEU A 839 -16.65 0.52 19.77
C LEU A 839 -17.42 0.01 21.01
N THR A 840 -17.43 0.82 22.06
CA THR A 840 -18.31 0.67 23.21
C THR A 840 -19.73 1.16 22.89
N SER A 841 -20.67 0.86 23.79
CA SER A 841 -22.03 1.43 23.70
C SER A 841 -22.10 2.93 24.04
N ALA A 842 -21.02 3.58 24.48
CA ALA A 842 -20.96 5.03 24.64
C ALA A 842 -20.63 5.69 23.30
N GLU A 843 -19.47 5.37 22.72
CA GLU A 843 -19.01 5.91 21.43
C GLU A 843 -20.03 5.62 20.31
N ALA A 844 -20.60 4.41 20.27
CA ALA A 844 -21.64 4.07 19.28
C ALA A 844 -22.94 4.91 19.40
N ARG A 845 -23.17 5.61 20.52
CA ARG A 845 -24.26 6.62 20.65
C ARG A 845 -23.76 8.02 20.35
N GLU A 846 -22.50 8.32 20.65
CA GLU A 846 -21.85 9.59 20.29
C GLU A 846 -21.84 9.78 18.77
N LEU A 847 -21.51 8.74 18.01
CA LEU A 847 -21.60 8.74 16.54
C LEU A 847 -23.03 8.95 16.01
N MET A 848 -24.06 8.43 16.70
CA MET A 848 -25.48 8.69 16.36
C MET A 848 -25.86 10.16 16.59
N MET A 849 -25.39 10.74 17.70
CA MET A 849 -25.60 12.15 18.01
C MET A 849 -24.84 13.04 17.03
N GLY A 850 -23.61 12.69 16.66
CA GLY A 850 -22.84 13.34 15.58
C GLY A 850 -23.61 13.35 14.26
N ALA A 851 -24.08 12.18 13.79
CA ALA A 851 -24.88 12.06 12.57
C ALA A 851 -26.15 12.94 12.58
N THR A 852 -26.75 13.14 13.76
CA THR A 852 -27.94 13.98 13.95
C THR A 852 -27.57 15.46 13.97
N ASN A 853 -26.53 15.84 14.71
CA ASN A 853 -26.04 17.22 14.82
C ASN A 853 -25.55 17.76 13.47
N SER A 854 -24.98 16.90 12.63
CA SER A 854 -24.61 17.21 11.24
C SER A 854 -25.79 17.16 10.25
N GLY A 855 -27.03 16.95 10.71
CA GLY A 855 -28.24 17.05 9.89
C GLY A 855 -28.57 15.85 8.99
N TYR A 856 -27.88 14.71 9.14
CA TYR A 856 -28.04 13.54 8.26
C TYR A 856 -29.05 12.50 8.75
N GLY A 857 -29.71 12.72 9.89
CA GLY A 857 -30.76 11.84 10.40
C GLY A 857 -31.45 12.34 11.66
N GLU A 858 -32.32 11.49 12.20
CA GLU A 858 -33.10 11.69 13.41
C GLU A 858 -32.77 10.62 14.48
N ILE A 859 -32.98 10.97 15.76
CA ILE A 859 -32.88 10.05 16.90
C ILE A 859 -34.21 9.97 17.66
N LYS A 860 -34.49 8.80 18.23
CA LYS A 860 -35.60 8.58 19.17
C LYS A 860 -35.14 7.79 20.40
N GLY A 861 -35.85 7.96 21.50
CA GLY A 861 -35.48 7.38 22.80
C GLY A 861 -34.27 8.07 23.44
N SER A 862 -33.75 7.49 24.52
CA SER A 862 -32.62 8.06 25.25
C SER A 862 -31.78 6.98 25.94
N GLY A 863 -30.50 7.29 26.21
CA GLY A 863 -29.57 6.39 26.88
C GLY A 863 -29.50 5.01 26.22
N ILE A 864 -29.80 3.95 26.97
CA ILE A 864 -29.79 2.57 26.47
C ILE A 864 -30.86 2.28 25.39
N ARG A 865 -31.87 3.16 25.23
CA ARG A 865 -32.94 3.06 24.23
C ARG A 865 -32.76 4.03 23.05
N LEU A 866 -31.59 4.65 22.90
CA LEU A 866 -31.30 5.52 21.76
C LEU A 866 -31.27 4.68 20.46
N GLU A 867 -32.09 5.10 19.49
CA GLU A 867 -32.15 4.58 18.12
C GLU A 867 -31.93 5.75 17.16
N PHE A 868 -31.18 5.52 16.08
CA PHE A 868 -30.92 6.51 15.01
C PHE A 868 -31.51 6.06 13.67
N LYS A 869 -31.91 7.00 12.82
CA LYS A 869 -32.32 6.78 11.44
C LYS A 869 -31.83 7.90 10.52
N ALA A 870 -31.14 7.54 9.43
CA ALA A 870 -30.65 8.47 8.43
C ALA A 870 -31.74 8.94 7.46
N PHE A 871 -31.62 10.16 6.94
CA PHE A 871 -32.48 10.65 5.87
C PHE A 871 -32.11 10.03 4.51
N THR A 872 -33.13 9.67 3.72
CA THR A 872 -32.99 8.95 2.43
C THR A 872 -33.02 9.86 1.19
N LYS A 873 -33.21 11.17 1.38
CA LYS A 873 -32.95 12.21 0.38
C LYS A 873 -32.10 13.30 1.03
N ASN A 874 -31.17 13.88 0.25
CA ASN A 874 -30.19 14.83 0.75
C ASN A 874 -30.89 16.09 1.33
N ALA A 875 -30.57 16.45 2.57
CA ALA A 875 -31.36 17.37 3.38
C ALA A 875 -31.09 18.87 3.11
N GLY A 876 -30.35 19.20 2.04
CA GLY A 876 -29.98 20.56 1.61
C GLY A 876 -31.13 21.50 1.22
N GLN A 877 -32.39 21.15 1.52
CA GLN A 877 -33.57 22.02 1.42
C GLN A 877 -34.36 22.16 2.74
N VAL A 878 -33.95 21.47 3.83
CA VAL A 878 -34.73 21.39 5.08
C VAL A 878 -34.43 22.55 6.05
N LEU A 879 -33.36 23.32 5.82
CA LEU A 879 -33.08 24.58 6.55
C LEU A 879 -34.18 25.66 6.39
N ALA A 880 -35.15 25.45 5.50
CA ALA A 880 -36.36 26.27 5.36
C ALA A 880 -37.55 25.84 6.26
N ILE A 881 -37.44 24.73 7.02
CA ILE A 881 -38.54 24.13 7.79
C ILE A 881 -38.27 24.12 9.31
N ALA A 882 -37.02 24.41 9.73
CA ALA A 882 -36.65 24.52 11.14
C ALA A 882 -37.16 25.81 11.86
N GLY A 883 -38.09 26.55 11.24
CA GLY A 883 -38.64 27.80 11.79
C GLY A 883 -39.85 27.63 12.72
N ASP A 884 -40.71 26.62 12.48
CA ASP A 884 -42.04 26.57 13.13
C ASP A 884 -42.11 25.74 14.43
N CYS A 885 -41.07 24.96 14.72
CA CYS A 885 -41.04 24.00 15.84
C CYS A 885 -40.35 24.52 17.11
N TRP A 886 -40.65 25.74 17.58
CA TRP A 886 -40.34 26.19 18.96
C TRP A 886 -41.42 27.16 19.52
N SER A 887 -42.68 26.92 19.16
CA SER A 887 -43.82 27.84 19.34
C SER A 887 -44.82 27.46 20.44
N ASN A 888 -44.52 26.48 21.32
CA ASN A 888 -45.43 26.00 22.36
C ASN A 888 -44.77 25.73 23.73
N ALA A 889 -44.37 26.80 24.43
CA ALA A 889 -44.22 26.84 25.89
C ALA A 889 -44.55 28.26 26.39
N GLY A 890 -45.25 28.39 27.51
CA GLY A 890 -45.83 29.67 27.96
C GLY A 890 -44.84 30.66 28.59
N SER A 891 -45.15 31.95 28.46
CA SER A 891 -44.42 33.09 29.06
C SER A 891 -44.49 33.10 30.61
N PRO A 892 -43.59 33.83 31.29
CA PRO A 892 -43.88 35.26 31.51
C PRO A 892 -42.69 36.24 31.39
N GLU A 893 -43.04 37.45 30.95
CA GLU A 893 -42.43 38.78 31.23
C GLU A 893 -40.97 39.10 30.83
N MET A 894 -40.83 40.29 30.20
CA MET A 894 -39.60 40.94 29.72
C MET A 894 -39.32 42.18 30.60
N PRO A 895 -38.05 42.54 30.86
CA PRO A 895 -37.31 43.41 29.93
C PRO A 895 -35.80 43.09 29.80
N GLY A 896 -35.11 43.43 28.71
CA GLY A 896 -35.56 44.02 27.44
C GLY A 896 -34.39 44.61 26.63
N THR A 897 -34.52 44.64 25.29
CA THR A 897 -33.56 45.21 24.31
C THR A 897 -32.17 44.54 24.22
N ILE A 898 -31.90 43.92 23.06
CA ILE A 898 -30.76 44.23 22.16
C ILE A 898 -30.97 43.41 20.87
N GLU A 899 -31.13 44.10 19.74
CA GLU A 899 -31.00 43.50 18.40
C GLU A 899 -29.55 43.63 17.92
N ASN A 900 -29.21 42.95 16.81
CA ASN A 900 -27.92 43.04 16.10
C ASN A 900 -26.67 42.49 16.83
N THR A 901 -26.50 41.17 16.85
CA THR A 901 -25.31 40.49 16.26
C THR A 901 -25.51 38.97 16.24
N LEU A 902 -25.75 38.38 15.06
CA LEU A 902 -25.59 36.94 14.68
C LEU A 902 -26.23 36.68 13.30
N SER A 903 -25.75 37.33 12.23
CA SER A 903 -26.35 37.17 10.88
C SER A 903 -25.42 37.47 9.70
N GLN A 904 -24.10 37.23 9.83
CA GLN A 904 -23.16 37.39 8.71
C GLN A 904 -22.27 36.15 8.44
N ASP A 905 -22.01 35.32 9.44
CA ASP A 905 -20.89 34.37 9.40
C ASP A 905 -21.22 33.00 8.77
N PHE A 906 -22.45 32.78 8.30
CA PHE A 906 -22.91 31.51 7.69
C PHE A 906 -23.14 31.55 6.17
N ALA A 907 -22.72 32.62 5.48
CA ALA A 907 -22.91 32.79 4.04
C ALA A 907 -21.67 32.46 3.17
N GLY A 908 -20.51 32.15 3.77
CA GLY A 908 -19.21 32.25 3.09
C GLY A 908 -18.88 31.21 2.01
N PHE A 909 -19.22 29.93 2.20
CA PHE A 909 -18.54 28.84 1.47
C PHE A 909 -19.34 28.10 0.39
N ALA A 910 -20.66 28.25 0.31
CA ALA A 910 -21.45 27.65 -0.78
C ALA A 910 -21.36 28.43 -2.11
N GLY A 911 -20.82 29.65 -2.12
CA GLY A 911 -20.80 30.53 -3.29
C GLY A 911 -19.78 30.15 -4.38
N HIS A 912 -18.65 29.55 -4.01
CA HIS A 912 -17.48 29.48 -4.91
C HIS A 912 -17.64 28.54 -6.11
N GLU A 913 -18.39 27.43 -6.03
CA GLU A 913 -18.69 26.60 -7.21
C GLU A 913 -19.83 27.16 -8.09
N ARG A 914 -20.65 28.09 -7.58
CA ARG A 914 -21.62 28.84 -8.41
C ARG A 914 -20.98 30.02 -9.13
N ALA A 915 -20.16 30.80 -8.43
CA ALA A 915 -19.47 31.96 -8.99
C ALA A 915 -18.70 31.59 -10.29
N PHE A 916 -17.97 30.48 -10.28
CA PHE A 916 -17.22 30.01 -11.47
C PHE A 916 -18.12 29.60 -12.66
N LEU A 917 -19.40 29.29 -12.44
CA LEU A 917 -20.37 29.01 -13.51
C LEU A 917 -21.11 30.27 -13.98
N GLU A 918 -21.24 31.29 -13.14
CA GLU A 918 -21.89 32.57 -13.46
C GLU A 918 -20.92 33.54 -14.14
N GLU A 919 -19.66 33.60 -13.67
CA GLU A 919 -18.54 34.35 -14.29
C GLU A 919 -18.25 33.88 -15.73
N LEU A 920 -18.48 32.59 -16.04
CA LEU A 920 -18.41 32.03 -17.41
C LEU A 920 -19.69 32.20 -18.25
N VAL A 921 -20.73 32.86 -17.71
CA VAL A 921 -21.96 33.21 -18.42
C VAL A 921 -22.04 34.71 -18.74
N GLU A 922 -21.46 35.58 -17.90
CA GLU A 922 -21.46 37.03 -18.14
C GLU A 922 -20.51 37.47 -19.28
N ASP A 923 -19.42 36.74 -19.55
CA ASP A 923 -18.49 36.97 -20.67
C ASP A 923 -19.08 36.67 -22.08
N LYS A 924 -20.40 36.73 -22.22
CA LYS A 924 -21.12 36.71 -23.50
C LYS A 924 -21.64 38.07 -23.97
N ASN A 925 -21.56 39.11 -23.14
CA ASN A 925 -22.13 40.42 -23.45
C ASN A 925 -21.10 41.52 -23.84
N GLN A 926 -19.78 41.24 -23.88
CA GLN A 926 -18.77 42.22 -24.33
C GLN A 926 -18.29 42.05 -25.79
N TYR A 927 -19.04 41.35 -26.65
CA TYR A 927 -18.69 41.15 -28.06
C TYR A 927 -19.60 41.85 -29.09
N TYR A 928 -20.10 43.04 -28.75
CA TYR A 928 -20.62 44.01 -29.73
C TYR A 928 -20.26 45.45 -29.32
N GLN A 929 -19.69 46.22 -30.28
CA GLN A 929 -18.96 47.48 -30.09
C GLN A 929 -17.64 47.28 -29.30
N TYR A 930 -16.47 47.73 -29.74
CA TYR A 930 -16.14 48.74 -30.76
C TYR A 930 -15.18 48.21 -31.82
N GLY A 931 -15.36 48.66 -33.07
CA GLY A 931 -14.25 48.81 -34.01
C GLY A 931 -14.14 50.27 -34.41
N GLN A 932 -12.92 50.83 -34.49
CA GLN A 932 -12.53 52.02 -35.26
C GLN A 932 -10.99 52.20 -35.17
N ASN A 933 -10.34 52.27 -36.33
CA ASN A 933 -9.02 52.90 -36.60
C ASN A 933 -7.68 52.12 -36.37
N GLN A 934 -6.73 52.51 -37.23
CA GLN A 934 -5.39 52.01 -37.59
C GLN A 934 -4.58 53.25 -38.10
N PRO A 935 -3.28 53.20 -38.49
CA PRO A 935 -2.14 52.38 -38.02
C PRO A 935 -0.81 53.21 -37.88
N ASP A 936 0.33 52.52 -37.57
CA ASP A 936 1.74 52.87 -37.87
C ASP A 936 2.41 54.13 -37.23
N PRO A 937 3.75 54.33 -37.24
CA PRO A 937 4.88 53.54 -37.81
C PRO A 937 6.07 53.21 -36.82
N ILE A 938 7.23 52.77 -37.34
CA ILE A 938 8.49 52.36 -36.63
C ILE A 938 9.72 53.12 -37.21
N PRO A 939 10.76 53.53 -36.42
CA PRO A 939 12.16 53.06 -36.68
C PRO A 939 13.23 53.10 -35.51
N GLU A 940 14.29 52.26 -35.63
CA GLU A 940 15.74 52.47 -35.25
C GLU A 940 16.27 52.73 -33.78
N VAL A 941 17.57 52.54 -33.38
CA VAL A 941 18.63 51.50 -33.66
C VAL A 941 19.93 51.64 -32.76
N GLN A 942 20.57 50.51 -32.31
CA GLN A 942 22.02 50.29 -31.91
C GLN A 942 22.69 51.11 -30.73
N PRO A 943 23.98 50.88 -30.29
CA PRO A 943 24.82 49.66 -30.08
C PRO A 943 25.73 49.59 -28.79
N GLN A 944 26.13 48.36 -28.35
CA GLN A 944 27.43 47.93 -27.71
C GLN A 944 27.96 48.58 -26.38
N PRO A 945 29.07 48.11 -25.71
CA PRO A 945 30.09 47.08 -26.05
C PRO A 945 30.32 45.94 -24.98
N LEU A 946 31.41 45.17 -25.13
CA LEU A 946 31.78 43.96 -24.36
C LEU A 946 33.33 43.86 -24.22
N ILE A 947 33.84 43.42 -23.05
CA ILE A 947 35.26 43.06 -22.77
C ILE A 947 35.26 41.95 -21.68
N GLU A 948 36.29 41.12 -21.46
CA GLU A 948 36.88 40.02 -22.27
C GLU A 948 38.07 39.40 -21.48
N GLU A 949 38.16 38.08 -21.30
CA GLU A 949 39.41 37.40 -20.88
C GLU A 949 39.54 35.94 -21.40
N ILE A 950 40.38 35.81 -22.44
CA ILE A 950 41.26 34.70 -22.91
C ILE A 950 41.37 33.44 -22.00
N VAL A 951 41.55 32.17 -22.46
CA VAL A 951 42.65 31.57 -23.27
C VAL A 951 42.31 30.17 -23.87
N SER A 952 42.50 30.00 -25.20
CA SER A 952 42.90 28.76 -25.97
C SER A 952 41.99 27.50 -25.99
N GLN A 953 42.09 26.55 -26.95
CA GLN A 953 42.92 26.44 -28.18
C GLN A 953 42.33 25.46 -29.24
N HIS A 954 42.61 25.72 -30.54
CA HIS A 954 42.64 24.81 -31.72
C HIS A 954 41.39 23.95 -32.04
N ASP A 955 40.77 24.17 -33.22
CA ASP A 955 41.09 23.62 -34.57
C ASP A 955 40.64 22.13 -34.76
N GLN A 956 40.09 21.71 -35.90
CA GLN A 956 40.08 22.33 -37.24
C GLN A 956 38.81 21.89 -38.04
N GLN A 957 38.38 22.74 -39.00
CA GLN A 957 37.91 22.46 -40.39
C GLN A 957 37.21 21.11 -40.75
N THR A 958 36.20 20.99 -41.63
CA THR A 958 35.50 21.88 -42.62
C THR A 958 34.19 21.15 -43.07
N VAL A 959 33.07 21.83 -43.41
CA VAL A 959 32.57 22.18 -44.79
C VAL A 959 32.44 20.94 -45.73
N GLU A 960 31.38 20.67 -46.50
CA GLU A 960 30.39 21.47 -47.28
C GLU A 960 28.99 20.76 -47.27
N SER A 961 27.83 21.44 -47.17
CA SER A 961 26.89 21.88 -48.25
C SER A 961 25.89 20.80 -48.77
N VAL A 962 24.58 21.10 -48.94
CA VAL A 962 23.87 21.49 -50.20
C VAL A 962 23.47 20.26 -51.07
N ASP A 963 22.26 20.12 -51.65
CA ASP A 963 21.09 21.02 -51.77
C ASP A 963 19.72 20.29 -51.69
N ILE A 964 18.63 21.07 -51.77
CA ILE A 964 17.23 20.63 -51.93
C ILE A 964 16.88 20.49 -53.42
N GLN A 965 16.15 19.43 -53.82
CA GLN A 965 15.13 19.60 -54.85
C GLN A 965 13.97 18.59 -54.79
N VAL A 966 12.83 19.02 -55.32
CA VAL A 966 11.54 18.33 -55.38
C VAL A 966 11.16 18.19 -56.84
N LEU A 967 10.54 17.07 -57.25
CA LEU A 967 9.48 17.07 -58.26
C LEU A 967 8.71 15.73 -58.31
N GLU A 968 7.47 15.81 -58.79
CA GLU A 968 6.53 14.71 -58.96
C GLU A 968 6.61 14.12 -60.38
N THR A 969 6.14 12.88 -60.58
CA THR A 969 5.02 12.55 -61.51
C THR A 969 4.74 11.04 -61.52
N ALA A 970 3.59 10.63 -62.08
CA ALA A 970 3.08 9.26 -62.04
C ALA A 970 3.19 8.54 -63.40
N GLY A 971 3.18 7.20 -63.39
CA GLY A 971 3.12 6.39 -64.61
C GLY A 971 3.01 4.87 -64.37
N SER A 972 1.92 4.28 -64.83
CA SER A 972 1.70 2.83 -65.06
C SER A 972 1.11 2.68 -66.48
N PRO A 973 0.88 1.48 -67.06
CA PRO A 973 1.02 0.10 -66.54
C PRO A 973 1.65 -0.90 -67.56
N THR A 974 1.48 -2.21 -67.31
CA THR A 974 1.53 -3.37 -68.28
C THR A 974 2.84 -3.70 -69.03
N SER A 975 3.09 -4.92 -69.55
CA SER A 975 2.81 -6.33 -69.16
C SER A 975 3.37 -7.30 -70.25
N ILE A 976 3.40 -8.62 -69.98
CA ILE A 976 3.51 -9.75 -70.97
C ILE A 976 4.92 -10.14 -71.48
N ASP A 977 5.47 -11.19 -70.83
CA ASP A 977 5.94 -12.49 -71.37
C ASP A 977 7.17 -12.74 -72.30
N GLN A 978 7.84 -13.87 -71.94
CA GLN A 978 8.38 -14.98 -72.75
C GLN A 978 9.78 -14.97 -73.43
N GLN A 979 10.70 -15.72 -72.76
CA GLN A 979 11.35 -16.97 -73.23
C GLN A 979 12.72 -17.02 -73.97
N PHE A 980 13.40 -18.17 -73.71
CA PHE A 980 14.61 -18.80 -74.28
C PHE A 980 16.00 -18.10 -74.13
N ASP A 981 17.16 -18.80 -74.10
CA ASP A 981 17.61 -20.11 -73.56
C ASP A 981 19.14 -20.29 -73.75
N GLN A 982 19.77 -21.32 -73.15
CA GLN A 982 21.09 -21.94 -73.48
C GLN A 982 22.37 -21.06 -73.25
N HIS A 983 23.56 -21.54 -72.81
CA HIS A 983 24.25 -22.85 -72.82
C HIS A 983 25.33 -22.92 -71.68
N PHE A 984 25.60 -24.06 -71.01
CA PHE A 984 26.70 -25.05 -71.23
C PHE A 984 28.18 -24.54 -71.08
N VAL A 985 29.18 -25.24 -70.49
CA VAL A 985 29.27 -26.54 -69.75
C VAL A 985 30.69 -26.80 -69.11
N ARG A 986 30.85 -27.89 -68.33
CA ARG A 986 32.10 -28.50 -67.72
C ARG A 986 32.69 -27.74 -66.51
N GLY A 987 33.34 -28.36 -65.51
CA GLY A 987 33.67 -29.77 -65.14
C GLY A 987 34.53 -29.74 -63.85
N THR A 988 34.93 -30.80 -63.11
CA THR A 988 34.86 -32.27 -63.26
C THR A 988 34.92 -32.98 -61.86
N GLU A 989 34.50 -34.25 -61.80
CA GLU A 989 34.69 -35.23 -60.71
C GLU A 989 36.17 -35.74 -60.57
N PRO A 990 36.59 -36.69 -59.66
CA PRO A 990 35.80 -37.71 -58.89
C PRO A 990 36.24 -38.08 -57.44
N ALA A 991 35.50 -39.04 -56.83
CA ALA A 991 35.97 -40.13 -55.94
C ALA A 991 36.43 -39.82 -54.47
N ALA A 992 36.35 -40.73 -53.47
CA ALA A 992 35.84 -42.13 -53.41
C ALA A 992 35.58 -42.68 -51.97
N PHE A 993 34.63 -43.63 -51.86
CA PHE A 993 34.55 -44.81 -50.94
C PHE A 993 34.32 -44.56 -49.41
N LEU A 994 33.42 -45.26 -48.69
CA LEU A 994 33.18 -46.72 -48.45
C LEU A 994 34.28 -47.37 -47.58
N ALA A 995 34.02 -48.26 -46.61
CA ALA A 995 32.82 -48.75 -45.88
C ALA A 995 33.33 -49.37 -44.52
N ALA A 996 32.63 -50.11 -43.65
CA ALA A 996 31.29 -50.74 -43.53
C ALA A 996 30.99 -50.95 -42.01
N GLY A 997 29.93 -51.61 -41.50
CA GLY A 997 28.78 -52.28 -42.13
C GLY A 997 27.89 -53.02 -41.10
N ASP A 998 26.74 -53.52 -41.57
CA ASP A 998 25.74 -54.35 -40.85
C ASP A 998 26.20 -55.85 -40.73
N PRO A 999 25.41 -56.91 -40.38
CA PRO A 999 24.02 -57.21 -40.81
C PRO A 999 23.15 -57.93 -39.71
N PRO A 1000 22.08 -58.73 -39.99
CA PRO A 1000 20.72 -58.29 -39.62
C PRO A 1000 19.80 -59.44 -39.08
N SER A 1001 18.53 -59.48 -39.51
CA SER A 1001 17.50 -60.55 -39.36
C SER A 1001 16.67 -60.54 -38.06
N ASN A 1002 15.37 -60.91 -38.04
CA ASN A 1002 14.43 -61.15 -39.14
C ASN A 1002 12.95 -60.97 -38.71
N ASP A 1003 12.12 -60.46 -39.62
CA ASP A 1003 10.72 -60.80 -39.94
C ASP A 1003 9.60 -61.12 -38.91
N GLN A 1004 8.41 -60.56 -39.25
CA GLN A 1004 7.02 -61.09 -39.13
C GLN A 1004 6.12 -60.87 -37.88
N GLN A 1005 5.06 -60.09 -38.16
CA GLN A 1005 3.62 -60.27 -37.85
C GLN A 1005 3.07 -60.30 -36.40
N LEU A 1006 2.30 -59.24 -36.10
CA LEU A 1006 0.92 -59.21 -35.58
C LEU A 1006 0.39 -60.40 -34.74
N ASP A 1007 -0.07 -60.12 -33.51
CA ASP A 1007 -1.47 -60.43 -33.11
C ASP A 1007 -1.97 -59.58 -31.91
N GLN A 1008 -3.20 -59.83 -31.43
CA GLN A 1008 -3.97 -58.98 -30.51
C GLN A 1008 -4.00 -59.44 -29.03
N GLN A 1009 -4.34 -58.49 -28.13
CA GLN A 1009 -4.94 -58.63 -26.78
C GLN A 1009 -4.64 -59.87 -25.90
N ASN A 1010 -4.05 -59.65 -24.72
CA ASN A 1010 -4.83 -59.61 -23.45
C ASN A 1010 -4.05 -59.17 -22.20
N SER A 1011 -4.78 -59.01 -21.10
CA SER A 1011 -4.35 -58.63 -19.74
C SER A 1011 -3.58 -59.71 -18.98
N ASN A 1012 -2.83 -59.30 -17.94
CA ASN A 1012 -2.85 -59.96 -16.62
C ASN A 1012 -2.29 -59.05 -15.51
N ASP A 1013 -2.65 -59.37 -14.26
CA ASP A 1013 -2.49 -58.52 -13.08
C ASP A 1013 -1.05 -58.32 -12.58
N GLN A 1014 -0.84 -57.21 -11.85
CA GLN A 1014 0.14 -57.17 -10.75
C GLN A 1014 -0.61 -57.17 -9.41
N GLN A 1015 -0.24 -58.10 -8.55
CA GLN A 1015 -0.90 -58.35 -7.27
C GLN A 1015 -0.27 -57.49 -6.17
N PHE A 1016 -0.97 -56.45 -5.72
CA PHE A 1016 -0.62 -55.74 -4.49
C PHE A 1016 -0.97 -56.59 -3.26
N ASP A 1017 -0.15 -56.49 -2.22
CA ASP A 1017 -0.42 -57.11 -0.92
C ASP A 1017 -1.14 -56.09 0.00
N TYR A 1018 -2.10 -56.54 0.80
CA TYR A 1018 -3.04 -55.65 1.51
C TYR A 1018 -3.07 -55.91 3.01
N THR A 1019 -2.97 -54.84 3.81
CA THR A 1019 -3.24 -54.86 5.24
C THR A 1019 -4.53 -54.10 5.56
N THR A 1020 -5.24 -54.53 6.61
CA THR A 1020 -6.52 -53.95 7.03
C THR A 1020 -6.54 -53.82 8.55
N SER A 1021 -7.14 -52.76 9.07
CA SER A 1021 -7.26 -52.51 10.52
C SER A 1021 -8.61 -51.90 10.87
N ILE A 1022 -9.08 -52.17 12.08
CA ILE A 1022 -10.43 -51.83 12.57
C ILE A 1022 -10.28 -51.09 13.90
N PHE A 1023 -10.87 -49.90 14.00
CA PHE A 1023 -10.72 -48.98 15.15
C PHE A 1023 -12.06 -48.49 15.69
N LYS A 1024 -12.07 -47.95 16.93
CA LYS A 1024 -13.28 -47.51 17.65
C LYS A 1024 -13.26 -46.01 18.02
N PRO A 1025 -14.42 -45.33 18.11
CA PRO A 1025 -14.51 -43.91 18.50
C PRO A 1025 -14.08 -43.54 19.93
N SER A 1026 -13.70 -44.51 20.78
CA SER A 1026 -13.45 -44.29 22.21
C SER A 1026 -12.04 -43.80 22.56
N ASP A 1027 -11.13 -43.81 21.60
CA ASP A 1027 -9.69 -43.74 21.86
C ASP A 1027 -9.23 -42.27 21.99
N LYS A 1028 -8.57 -41.94 23.10
CA LYS A 1028 -8.36 -40.54 23.52
C LYS A 1028 -7.03 -39.97 23.02
N VAL A 1029 -7.12 -38.81 22.38
CA VAL A 1029 -5.98 -38.08 21.79
C VAL A 1029 -5.50 -36.96 22.72
N ALA A 1030 -4.18 -36.73 22.75
CA ALA A 1030 -3.56 -35.48 23.19
C ALA A 1030 -2.98 -34.75 21.96
N ALA A 1031 -3.05 -33.43 21.91
CA ALA A 1031 -2.70 -32.66 20.70
C ALA A 1031 -1.20 -32.77 20.33
N ALA A 1032 -0.91 -33.01 19.05
CA ALA A 1032 0.44 -33.23 18.50
C ALA A 1032 0.92 -32.12 17.54
N ASP A 1033 2.20 -32.16 17.16
CA ASP A 1033 2.90 -31.11 16.39
C ASP A 1033 2.47 -31.10 14.89
N PRO A 1034 2.12 -29.93 14.30
CA PRO A 1034 1.91 -29.76 12.86
C PRO A 1034 3.03 -30.27 11.94
N TYR A 1035 4.26 -30.48 12.43
CA TYR A 1035 5.33 -31.08 11.64
C TYR A 1035 5.26 -32.61 11.57
N GLU A 1036 4.81 -33.29 12.64
CA GLU A 1036 4.60 -34.74 12.65
C GLU A 1036 3.41 -35.10 11.73
N LEU A 1037 2.37 -34.26 11.75
CA LEU A 1037 1.24 -34.27 10.81
C LEU A 1037 1.65 -34.26 9.32
N LYS A 1038 2.82 -33.71 8.96
CA LYS A 1038 3.29 -33.64 7.56
C LYS A 1038 4.02 -34.91 7.10
N HIS A 1039 4.31 -35.83 8.02
CA HIS A 1039 4.89 -37.15 7.74
C HIS A 1039 3.96 -38.31 8.12
N ALA A 1040 2.79 -38.03 8.71
CA ALA A 1040 1.74 -39.01 8.94
C ALA A 1040 1.23 -39.60 7.63
N TRP A 1041 0.97 -40.92 7.62
CA TRP A 1041 0.37 -41.61 6.48
C TRP A 1041 -1.06 -41.09 6.23
N VAL A 1042 -1.52 -41.16 4.99
CA VAL A 1042 -2.91 -40.87 4.61
C VAL A 1042 -3.57 -42.19 4.20
N GLY A 1043 -4.46 -42.69 5.06
CA GLY A 1043 -5.28 -43.86 4.80
C GLY A 1043 -6.67 -43.48 4.28
N GLU A 1044 -7.30 -44.39 3.54
CA GLU A 1044 -8.62 -44.20 2.94
C GLU A 1044 -9.67 -45.06 3.68
N VAL A 1045 -10.83 -44.49 4.00
CA VAL A 1045 -11.91 -45.22 4.68
C VAL A 1045 -12.63 -46.11 3.68
N VAL A 1046 -12.54 -47.42 3.87
CA VAL A 1046 -13.17 -48.42 2.99
C VAL A 1046 -14.59 -48.76 3.45
N SER A 1047 -14.83 -48.76 4.76
CA SER A 1047 -16.16 -48.98 5.33
C SER A 1047 -16.30 -48.43 6.75
N VAL A 1048 -17.55 -48.17 7.14
CA VAL A 1048 -17.98 -47.88 8.50
C VAL A 1048 -19.13 -48.82 8.83
N ASP A 1049 -19.05 -49.57 9.92
CA ASP A 1049 -20.09 -50.52 10.36
C ASP A 1049 -20.28 -50.45 11.88
N GLY A 1050 -21.38 -49.80 12.28
CA GLY A 1050 -21.62 -49.38 13.66
C GLY A 1050 -20.50 -48.48 14.20
N ASP A 1051 -20.08 -48.72 15.45
CA ASP A 1051 -18.96 -48.03 16.11
C ASP A 1051 -17.57 -48.51 15.64
N ASN A 1052 -17.42 -48.96 14.38
CA ASN A 1052 -16.14 -49.43 13.84
C ASN A 1052 -15.86 -48.83 12.47
N VAL A 1053 -14.63 -48.34 12.28
CA VAL A 1053 -14.15 -47.80 11.00
C VAL A 1053 -13.03 -48.68 10.45
N THR A 1054 -13.11 -49.03 9.17
CA THR A 1054 -12.10 -49.81 8.44
C THR A 1054 -11.30 -48.88 7.53
N VAL A 1055 -9.99 -48.80 7.75
CA VAL A 1055 -9.08 -47.91 7.01
C VAL A 1055 -8.04 -48.74 6.24
N TYR A 1056 -7.86 -48.41 4.96
CA TYR A 1056 -6.82 -48.93 4.09
C TYR A 1056 -5.59 -48.04 4.09
N TRP A 1057 -4.40 -48.65 4.01
CA TRP A 1057 -3.11 -47.97 3.96
C TRP A 1057 -2.29 -48.51 2.78
N PRO A 1058 -1.94 -47.68 1.78
CA PRO A 1058 -1.14 -48.13 0.64
C PRO A 1058 0.33 -48.31 1.03
N GLN A 1059 0.79 -49.56 1.08
CA GLN A 1059 2.18 -49.89 1.38
C GLN A 1059 3.10 -49.53 0.20
N ARG A 1060 4.30 -49.01 0.49
CA ARG A 1060 5.37 -48.83 -0.51
C ARG A 1060 6.25 -50.07 -0.58
N GLU A 1061 6.60 -50.48 -1.79
CA GLU A 1061 7.63 -51.50 -2.00
C GLU A 1061 8.97 -51.08 -1.37
N GLY A 1062 9.62 -52.01 -0.65
CA GLY A 1062 11.00 -51.88 -0.18
C GLY A 1062 11.23 -51.57 1.31
N SER A 1063 10.20 -51.35 2.12
CA SER A 1063 10.35 -51.10 3.57
C SER A 1063 10.43 -52.42 4.37
N SER A 1064 11.63 -52.87 4.74
CA SER A 1064 11.85 -54.13 5.49
C SER A 1064 11.77 -53.96 7.01
N VAL A 1065 10.65 -53.45 7.52
CA VAL A 1065 10.39 -53.23 8.97
C VAL A 1065 9.07 -53.88 9.38
N ASN A 1066 8.96 -54.29 10.65
CA ASN A 1066 7.84 -55.07 11.16
C ASN A 1066 6.60 -54.19 11.40
N PRO A 1067 5.46 -54.41 10.70
CA PRO A 1067 4.33 -53.46 10.67
C PRO A 1067 3.57 -53.30 12.00
N ARG A 1068 3.94 -53.99 13.08
CA ARG A 1068 3.34 -53.78 14.41
C ARG A 1068 3.86 -52.56 15.17
N GLU A 1069 5.02 -52.01 14.83
CA GLU A 1069 5.63 -50.90 15.60
C GLU A 1069 5.27 -49.50 15.06
N GLU A 1070 4.79 -49.38 13.81
CA GLU A 1070 4.42 -48.08 13.22
C GLU A 1070 2.98 -47.64 13.55
N HIS A 1071 2.08 -48.58 13.91
CA HIS A 1071 0.65 -48.33 14.00
C HIS A 1071 0.17 -47.50 15.21
N GLU A 1072 0.98 -47.32 16.26
CA GLU A 1072 0.60 -46.46 17.42
C GLU A 1072 0.85 -44.95 17.17
N ALA A 1073 1.51 -44.57 16.06
CA ALA A 1073 2.08 -43.23 15.87
C ALA A 1073 1.30 -42.30 14.92
N SER A 1074 0.06 -42.60 14.53
CA SER A 1074 -0.68 -41.77 13.55
C SER A 1074 -2.21 -41.79 13.76
N TYR A 1075 -2.72 -40.81 14.51
CA TYR A 1075 -4.17 -40.62 14.76
C TYR A 1075 -4.51 -39.13 14.81
N LEU A 1076 -4.85 -38.50 13.67
CA LEU A 1076 -5.16 -37.05 13.66
C LEU A 1076 -6.02 -36.52 12.48
N ARG A 1077 -6.85 -37.33 11.81
CA ARG A 1077 -7.68 -36.81 10.68
C ARG A 1077 -9.02 -37.50 10.38
N LEU A 1078 -9.63 -38.18 11.35
CA LEU A 1078 -10.85 -38.98 11.15
C LEU A 1078 -11.99 -38.70 12.15
N LEU A 1079 -11.98 -37.52 12.78
CA LEU A 1079 -13.00 -37.04 13.73
C LEU A 1079 -13.38 -35.56 13.51
N GLU A 1080 -13.19 -35.06 12.27
CA GLU A 1080 -13.90 -33.91 11.70
C GLU A 1080 -14.79 -34.42 10.55
#